data_AF-A0A1G4VIM6-F1
#
_entry.id   AF-A0A1G4VIM6-F1
#
_cell.length_a   1.000
_cell.length_b   1.000
_cell.length_c   1.000
_cell.angle_alpha   90.00
_cell.angle_beta   90.00
_cell.angle_gamma   90.00
#
_symmetry.space_group_name_H-M   'P 1'
#
loop_
_entity.id
_entity.type
_entity.pdbx_description
1 polymer ?
#
loop_
_entity_poly.entity_id
_entity_poly.type
_entity_poly.pdbx_seq_one_letter_code
_entity_poly.pdbx_strand_id
1 'polypeptide(L)'
;MSKIVTGILAHVDAGKTTLSEALLYEAGVLRKKGRVDTKDSFLDNNTWERERGITIYSKVARLNLGDIELILTDTPGHVDFSGEMERALNICDQAILIINASDGVQAHTKTVWKLLRHRNIPTFIFVNKTDLPGFDKEKSLQNLRKELSPEALDFSELHTDNFYEEIATASEALLDKYMETGSISDEEIADTIATCHAFPVFFGSALKGDGVGEFLEALKTYSRPAAVKDSLAAVCLKITRDKAGNRLTHLKLMGGTLKVKDTLGDEKINEIRLYSGEKYEAVPEAYATDIVAVTGLKNSRPGSTYGNVTNVTDTYIEPVLTYAVKYPDDVDRQAMHRYLLELEEEEPNLKIEYNEGTREIYVHLMGEVQTEILTREIEERYNIMVSFGVGNILYKETIADTVEGVGHFEPLRHYAEVHLKMEPLDRGAGMQFDTDVSTDDLALNWQRLVLTHLGEREHRGVLTGSPVTDMKITLVAGKAHLKHTEGGDFRQATYRAVRQGLMMAESILLEPFYFYELTVPDSAVGRAMTDIDRMWGTAEVSEQRDGISIITGKAPVSTLNGYAKEVAAYTKGLGTLSVSLAGYEPCHNAEEVIAARAYSPENDLRNTPDSVFCSHGAGTVIPWHEVYNYMHLPLMGEARDNDESGAPVNATTSKERAEIFVTTEEIDEIINKTAYANRSGRKGSYKGISEAMRERRRIGGKPINPTPTSYKGTPVKDKYMLIDGYNVVHAWAELNSIAEKDMGGAAGRLMDIVSNYSGITGIKTILVFDAYKVPGHSTEEIKYHNITVVYTKTAETADRYIERYAHDNGKKYDIIVVTSDGVEQVIIRGAGCTLMSSRDFEEDCLRKSDELKSMKLPDSVRITE
;
A
#
# COMPACT_ATOMS: atom_id res chain seq x y z
N MET A 1 31.98 -42.89 9.49
CA MET A 1 30.59 -42.91 9.01
C MET A 1 30.41 -41.69 8.14
N SER A 2 30.14 -41.87 6.85
CA SER A 2 29.90 -40.79 5.91
C SER A 2 28.48 -40.27 6.07
N LYS A 3 28.26 -38.96 6.02
CA LYS A 3 26.92 -38.36 6.12
C LYS A 3 26.55 -37.70 4.81
N ILE A 4 25.29 -37.83 4.42
CA ILE A 4 24.78 -37.30 3.15
C ILE A 4 23.48 -36.57 3.42
N VAL A 5 23.45 -35.27 3.14
CA VAL A 5 22.24 -34.45 3.24
C VAL A 5 21.39 -34.65 1.99
N THR A 6 20.18 -35.16 2.18
CA THR A 6 19.26 -35.51 1.09
C THR A 6 17.98 -34.68 1.18
N GLY A 7 17.72 -33.85 0.18
CA GLY A 7 16.47 -33.09 0.09
C GLY A 7 15.36 -33.93 -0.51
N ILE A 8 14.18 -33.96 0.10
CA ILE A 8 12.99 -34.63 -0.48
C ILE A 8 12.08 -33.56 -1.07
N LEU A 9 11.82 -33.66 -2.37
CA LEU A 9 11.10 -32.67 -3.17
C LEU A 9 9.93 -33.33 -3.89
N ALA A 10 8.83 -32.62 -3.99
CA ALA A 10 7.62 -33.10 -4.64
C ALA A 10 6.70 -31.94 -4.98
N HIS A 11 5.83 -32.10 -5.97
CA HIS A 11 4.64 -31.25 -6.05
C HIS A 11 3.65 -31.59 -4.93
N VAL A 12 2.69 -30.69 -4.66
CA VAL A 12 1.61 -30.90 -3.69
C VAL A 12 0.90 -32.24 -3.95
N ASP A 13 0.63 -33.00 -2.90
CA ASP A 13 -0.01 -34.32 -2.93
C ASP A 13 0.74 -35.45 -3.67
N ALA A 14 2.01 -35.30 -4.05
CA ALA A 14 2.77 -36.42 -4.64
C ALA A 14 3.12 -37.53 -3.61
N GLY A 15 2.87 -37.30 -2.32
CA GLY A 15 3.14 -38.25 -1.24
C GLY A 15 4.54 -38.11 -0.63
N LYS A 16 5.07 -36.88 -0.58
CA LYS A 16 6.37 -36.54 0.00
C LYS A 16 6.54 -37.01 1.44
N THR A 17 5.69 -36.51 2.34
CA THR A 17 5.70 -36.94 3.75
C THR A 17 5.51 -38.45 3.89
N THR A 18 4.66 -39.04 3.04
CA THR A 18 4.43 -40.49 3.04
C THR A 18 5.69 -41.28 2.69
N LEU A 19 6.47 -40.85 1.69
CA LEU A 19 7.74 -41.50 1.36
C LEU A 19 8.76 -41.30 2.46
N SER A 20 8.89 -40.08 3.00
CA SER A 20 9.80 -39.77 4.11
C SER A 20 9.55 -40.69 5.31
N GLU A 21 8.29 -40.93 5.68
CA GLU A 21 7.93 -41.85 6.75
C GLU A 21 8.14 -43.32 6.42
N ALA A 22 7.88 -43.71 5.17
CA ALA A 22 8.16 -45.06 4.72
C ALA A 22 9.67 -45.36 4.84
N LEU A 23 10.53 -44.44 4.41
CA LEU A 23 11.99 -44.54 4.56
C LEU A 23 12.41 -44.63 6.04
N LEU A 24 11.85 -43.78 6.90
CA LEU A 24 12.14 -43.81 8.35
C LEU A 24 11.70 -45.12 9.02
N TYR A 25 10.60 -45.71 8.56
CA TYR A 25 10.13 -47.00 9.06
C TYR A 25 11.00 -48.16 8.57
N GLU A 26 11.32 -48.22 7.27
CA GLU A 26 12.18 -49.29 6.72
C GLU A 26 13.59 -49.24 7.32
N ALA A 27 14.12 -48.05 7.61
CA ALA A 27 15.39 -47.87 8.32
C ALA A 27 15.31 -48.20 9.84
N GLY A 28 14.14 -48.57 10.36
CA GLY A 28 13.94 -48.94 11.77
C GLY A 28 13.92 -47.76 12.76
N VAL A 29 13.91 -46.51 12.29
CA VAL A 29 13.85 -45.30 13.13
C VAL A 29 12.45 -45.16 13.74
N LEU A 30 11.41 -45.47 12.97
CA LEU A 30 10.01 -45.45 13.44
C LEU A 30 9.50 -46.86 13.73
N ARG A 31 8.79 -47.02 14.86
CA ARG A 31 8.13 -48.29 15.23
C ARG A 31 6.83 -48.56 14.49
N LYS A 32 6.20 -47.51 13.92
CA LYS A 32 4.97 -47.56 13.13
C LYS A 32 5.01 -46.45 12.07
N LYS A 33 4.48 -46.71 10.87
CA LYS A 33 4.26 -45.69 9.84
C LYS A 33 3.15 -44.73 10.31
N GLY A 34 3.39 -43.43 10.28
CA GLY A 34 2.35 -42.42 10.49
C GLY A 34 1.56 -42.21 9.19
N ARG A 35 0.58 -41.30 9.22
CA ARG A 35 -0.13 -40.83 8.02
C ARG A 35 -0.47 -39.35 8.14
N VAL A 36 -0.40 -38.65 7.01
CA VAL A 36 -0.85 -37.25 6.87
C VAL A 36 -2.37 -37.17 7.08
N ASP A 37 -3.13 -38.07 6.43
CA ASP A 37 -4.60 -38.10 6.55
C ASP A 37 -5.11 -38.38 7.97
N THR A 38 -4.33 -39.09 8.80
CA THR A 38 -4.68 -39.34 10.21
C THR A 38 -4.01 -38.36 11.16
N LYS A 39 -3.28 -37.35 10.65
CA LYS A 39 -2.57 -36.31 11.41
C LYS A 39 -1.52 -36.84 12.40
N ASP A 40 -1.02 -38.06 12.20
CA ASP A 40 -0.03 -38.72 13.07
C ASP A 40 1.38 -38.71 12.46
N SER A 41 1.63 -37.79 11.53
CA SER A 41 2.92 -37.71 10.86
C SER A 41 4.05 -37.37 11.83
N PHE A 42 5.22 -37.98 11.65
CA PHE A 42 6.44 -37.71 12.43
C PHE A 42 7.14 -36.41 12.03
N LEU A 43 7.00 -36.03 10.76
CA LEU A 43 7.59 -34.80 10.23
C LEU A 43 6.56 -33.67 10.31
N ASP A 44 5.31 -33.88 9.91
CA ASP A 44 4.28 -32.84 9.97
C ASP A 44 3.62 -32.76 11.37
N ASN A 45 4.40 -32.33 12.36
CA ASN A 45 3.94 -32.19 13.75
C ASN A 45 3.19 -30.88 14.02
N ASN A 46 3.39 -29.87 13.16
CA ASN A 46 2.81 -28.58 13.37
C ASN A 46 1.29 -28.67 13.19
N THR A 47 0.50 -28.06 14.08
CA THR A 47 -0.98 -28.12 14.03
C THR A 47 -1.52 -27.70 12.65
N TRP A 48 -0.83 -26.76 12.04
CA TRP A 48 -1.04 -26.14 10.75
C TRP A 48 -0.81 -27.06 9.57
N GLU A 49 0.34 -27.74 9.56
CA GLU A 49 0.71 -28.72 8.54
C GLU A 49 -0.29 -29.89 8.57
N ARG A 50 -0.75 -30.26 9.77
CA ARG A 50 -1.78 -31.29 9.97
C ARG A 50 -3.18 -30.85 9.54
N GLU A 51 -3.54 -29.58 9.71
CA GLU A 51 -4.83 -29.05 9.26
C GLU A 51 -4.91 -28.94 7.74
N ARG A 52 -3.82 -28.49 7.11
CA ARG A 52 -3.73 -28.23 5.67
C ARG A 52 -3.29 -29.43 4.85
N GLY A 53 -2.64 -30.42 5.47
CA GLY A 53 -2.06 -31.57 4.77
C GLY A 53 -0.85 -31.22 3.90
N ILE A 54 -0.18 -30.08 4.16
CA ILE A 54 1.00 -29.62 3.42
C ILE A 54 2.16 -29.37 4.39
N THR A 55 3.39 -29.61 3.94
CA THR A 55 4.60 -29.23 4.68
C THR A 55 4.92 -27.76 4.44
N ILE A 56 5.12 -27.01 5.53
CA ILE A 56 5.37 -25.57 5.53
C ILE A 56 6.83 -25.28 5.88
N TYR A 57 7.38 -25.99 6.87
CA TYR A 57 8.73 -25.75 7.38
C TYR A 57 9.65 -26.93 7.08
N SER A 58 10.89 -26.68 6.65
CA SER A 58 11.81 -27.79 6.39
C SER A 58 12.23 -28.49 7.68
N LYS A 59 12.12 -29.80 7.73
CA LYS A 59 12.48 -30.62 8.91
C LYS A 59 13.55 -31.63 8.58
N VAL A 60 14.41 -31.89 9.57
CA VAL A 60 15.55 -32.80 9.43
C VAL A 60 15.27 -34.10 10.17
N ALA A 61 15.50 -35.23 9.49
CA ALA A 61 15.47 -36.56 10.06
C ALA A 61 16.76 -37.30 9.74
N ARG A 62 17.28 -38.07 10.71
CA ARG A 62 18.53 -38.83 10.54
C ARG A 62 18.21 -40.33 10.47
N LEU A 63 18.78 -41.01 9.47
CA LEU A 63 18.62 -42.45 9.24
C LEU A 63 20.00 -43.07 9.14
N ASN A 64 20.21 -44.14 9.91
CA ASN A 64 21.45 -44.89 9.88
C ASN A 64 21.29 -46.09 8.94
N LEU A 65 22.06 -46.13 7.85
CA LEU A 65 22.07 -47.20 6.85
C LEU A 65 23.35 -48.05 6.92
N GLY A 66 23.93 -48.19 8.12
CA GLY A 66 25.18 -48.92 8.34
C GLY A 66 26.38 -47.98 8.29
N ASP A 67 27.13 -47.99 7.18
CA ASP A 67 28.34 -47.18 7.04
C ASP A 67 28.05 -45.71 6.67
N ILE A 68 26.82 -45.43 6.23
CA ILE A 68 26.31 -44.13 5.80
C ILE A 68 25.18 -43.66 6.73
N GLU A 69 25.18 -42.38 7.08
CA GLU A 69 24.05 -41.69 7.72
C GLU A 69 23.38 -40.77 6.68
N LEU A 70 22.11 -41.04 6.38
CA LEU A 70 21.29 -40.14 5.56
C LEU A 70 20.62 -39.09 6.45
N ILE A 71 20.78 -37.83 6.09
CA ILE A 71 20.12 -36.69 6.73
C ILE A 71 19.04 -36.20 5.77
N LEU A 72 17.81 -36.68 5.95
CA LEU A 72 16.67 -36.25 5.14
C LEU A 72 16.25 -34.85 5.55
N THR A 73 16.15 -33.95 4.59
CA THR A 73 15.55 -32.63 4.73
C THR A 73 14.26 -32.62 3.95
N ASP A 74 13.14 -32.67 4.67
CA ASP A 74 11.82 -32.65 4.06
C ASP A 74 11.45 -31.23 3.67
N THR A 75 11.35 -30.94 2.38
CA THR A 75 11.19 -29.56 1.87
C THR A 75 9.75 -29.23 1.51
N PRO A 76 9.27 -27.99 1.68
CA PRO A 76 7.91 -27.63 1.25
C PRO A 76 7.68 -27.90 -0.24
N GLY A 77 6.53 -28.49 -0.59
CA GLY A 77 6.17 -28.81 -1.98
C GLY A 77 5.14 -27.84 -2.61
N HIS A 78 4.77 -26.80 -1.87
CA HIS A 78 3.82 -25.78 -2.30
C HIS A 78 4.57 -24.54 -2.80
N VAL A 79 4.08 -23.94 -3.88
CA VAL A 79 4.72 -22.80 -4.57
C VAL A 79 4.99 -21.62 -3.64
N ASP A 80 4.06 -21.33 -2.72
CA ASP A 80 4.22 -20.24 -1.73
C ASP A 80 5.47 -20.41 -0.84
N PHE A 81 5.95 -21.63 -0.61
CA PHE A 81 7.12 -21.90 0.24
C PHE A 81 8.38 -22.22 -0.56
N SER A 82 8.42 -21.83 -1.84
CA SER A 82 9.56 -22.12 -2.72
C SER A 82 10.87 -21.49 -2.22
N GLY A 83 10.81 -20.38 -1.48
CA GLY A 83 11.98 -19.78 -0.84
C GLY A 83 12.64 -20.68 0.21
N GLU A 84 11.85 -21.31 1.08
CA GLU A 84 12.33 -22.27 2.08
C GLU A 84 12.86 -23.55 1.40
N MET A 85 12.15 -24.05 0.38
CA MET A 85 12.63 -25.16 -0.45
C MET A 85 13.99 -24.83 -1.09
N GLU A 86 14.15 -23.63 -1.64
CA GLU A 86 15.37 -23.21 -2.31
C GLU A 86 16.56 -23.12 -1.34
N ARG A 87 16.34 -22.59 -0.13
CA ARG A 87 17.36 -22.58 0.94
C ARG A 87 17.74 -23.99 1.37
N ALA A 88 16.78 -24.90 1.49
CA ALA A 88 17.07 -26.30 1.79
C ALA A 88 17.90 -26.98 0.69
N LEU A 89 17.62 -26.69 -0.58
CA LEU A 89 18.38 -27.21 -1.72
C LEU A 89 19.85 -26.78 -1.72
N ASN A 90 20.17 -25.56 -1.26
CA ASN A 90 21.55 -25.04 -1.20
C ASN A 90 22.50 -25.88 -0.35
N ILE A 91 21.97 -26.72 0.53
CA ILE A 91 22.75 -27.56 1.42
C ILE A 91 22.58 -29.05 1.15
N CYS A 92 21.82 -29.42 0.12
CA CYS A 92 21.64 -30.83 -0.21
C CYS A 92 22.87 -31.33 -0.97
N ASP A 93 23.38 -32.49 -0.56
CA ASP A 93 24.40 -33.22 -1.31
C ASP A 93 23.77 -34.03 -2.45
N GLN A 94 22.50 -34.40 -2.27
CA GLN A 94 21.66 -35.07 -3.27
C GLN A 94 20.18 -34.75 -3.02
N ALA A 95 19.32 -35.10 -3.96
CA ALA A 95 17.89 -34.91 -3.88
C ALA A 95 17.10 -36.18 -4.24
N ILE A 96 15.91 -36.31 -3.66
CA ILE A 96 14.88 -37.26 -4.05
C ILE A 96 13.72 -36.45 -4.64
N LEU A 97 13.48 -36.62 -5.93
CA LEU A 97 12.35 -36.02 -6.64
C LEU A 97 11.20 -37.01 -6.75
N ILE A 98 10.08 -36.71 -6.11
CA ILE A 98 8.89 -37.57 -6.09
C ILE A 98 7.89 -37.07 -7.13
N ILE A 99 7.39 -38.00 -7.93
CA ILE A 99 6.44 -37.73 -8.99
C ILE A 99 5.23 -38.64 -8.80
N ASN A 100 4.02 -38.07 -8.82
CA ASN A 100 2.81 -38.89 -8.79
C ASN A 100 2.62 -39.58 -10.14
N ALA A 101 2.52 -40.91 -10.14
CA ALA A 101 2.29 -41.74 -11.32
C ALA A 101 1.06 -41.30 -12.15
N SER A 102 0.00 -40.82 -11.50
CA SER A 102 -1.23 -40.40 -12.18
C SER A 102 -1.12 -39.01 -12.80
N ASP A 103 -0.42 -38.09 -12.12
CA ASP A 103 -0.34 -36.69 -12.53
C ASP A 103 0.84 -36.44 -13.50
N GLY A 104 1.88 -37.28 -13.44
CA GLY A 104 3.10 -37.12 -14.23
C GLY A 104 3.88 -35.84 -13.87
N VAL A 105 4.66 -35.33 -14.83
CA VAL A 105 5.50 -34.13 -14.63
C VAL A 105 4.62 -32.88 -14.64
N GLN A 106 4.52 -32.22 -13.49
CA GLN A 106 3.77 -30.97 -13.30
C GLN A 106 4.66 -29.73 -13.55
N ALA A 107 4.04 -28.56 -13.71
CA ALA A 107 4.76 -27.31 -13.90
C ALA A 107 5.72 -26.99 -12.73
N HIS A 108 5.25 -27.16 -11.49
CA HIS A 108 6.11 -26.98 -10.31
C HIS A 108 7.26 -27.99 -10.28
N THR A 109 7.03 -29.25 -10.69
CA THR A 109 8.09 -30.26 -10.85
C THR A 109 9.18 -29.79 -11.82
N LYS A 110 8.82 -29.12 -12.91
CA LYS A 110 9.80 -28.53 -13.84
C LYS A 110 10.60 -27.40 -13.21
N THR A 111 9.96 -26.56 -12.40
CA THR A 111 10.66 -25.49 -11.65
C THR A 111 11.67 -26.10 -10.68
N VAL A 112 11.27 -27.10 -9.89
CA VAL A 112 12.17 -27.84 -8.99
C VAL A 112 13.31 -28.48 -9.77
N TRP A 113 13.02 -29.12 -10.90
CA TRP A 113 14.02 -29.74 -11.76
C TRP A 113 15.04 -28.73 -12.29
N LYS A 114 14.58 -27.56 -12.75
CA LYS A 114 15.48 -26.47 -13.17
C LYS A 114 16.42 -26.03 -12.05
N LEU A 115 15.93 -25.92 -10.81
CA LEU A 115 16.75 -25.57 -9.65
C LEU A 115 17.80 -26.65 -9.35
N LEU A 116 17.41 -27.93 -9.38
CA LEU A 116 18.33 -29.06 -9.19
C LEU A 116 19.43 -29.09 -10.25
N ARG A 117 19.07 -28.86 -11.52
CA ARG A 117 20.03 -28.80 -12.64
C ARG A 117 20.94 -27.57 -12.55
N HIS A 118 20.39 -26.40 -12.26
CA HIS A 118 21.18 -25.18 -12.09
C HIS A 118 22.26 -25.33 -11.00
N ARG A 119 21.98 -26.13 -9.97
CA ARG A 119 22.89 -26.39 -8.85
C ARG A 119 23.72 -27.67 -8.98
N ASN A 120 23.56 -28.43 -10.06
CA ASN A 120 24.20 -29.73 -10.26
C ASN A 120 24.01 -30.68 -9.07
N ILE A 121 22.79 -30.76 -8.53
CA ILE A 121 22.47 -31.66 -7.41
C ILE A 121 22.11 -33.05 -7.96
N PRO A 122 22.85 -34.12 -7.58
CA PRO A 122 22.50 -35.49 -7.93
C PRO A 122 21.08 -35.82 -7.50
N THR A 123 20.28 -36.38 -8.41
CA THR A 123 18.84 -36.55 -8.16
C THR A 123 18.39 -37.98 -8.41
N PHE A 124 17.74 -38.57 -7.41
CA PHE A 124 17.02 -39.83 -7.49
C PHE A 124 15.53 -39.55 -7.70
N ILE A 125 14.91 -40.19 -8.68
CA ILE A 125 13.49 -40.00 -9.01
C ILE A 125 12.69 -41.18 -8.46
N PHE A 126 11.65 -40.89 -7.69
CA PHE A 126 10.70 -41.89 -7.20
C PHE A 126 9.30 -41.62 -7.74
N VAL A 127 8.83 -42.47 -8.64
CA VAL A 127 7.47 -42.43 -9.18
C VAL A 127 6.55 -43.15 -8.19
N ASN A 128 5.74 -42.37 -7.47
CA ASN A 128 4.89 -42.81 -6.37
C ASN A 128 3.46 -43.10 -6.84
N LYS A 129 2.69 -43.84 -6.03
CA LYS A 129 1.28 -44.22 -6.28
C LYS A 129 1.08 -45.05 -7.55
N THR A 130 2.04 -45.91 -7.88
CA THR A 130 1.96 -46.84 -9.01
C THR A 130 0.87 -47.91 -8.83
N ASP A 131 0.30 -48.01 -7.64
CA ASP A 131 -0.78 -48.92 -7.31
C ASP A 131 -2.18 -48.45 -7.77
N LEU A 132 -2.27 -47.23 -8.30
CA LEU A 132 -3.51 -46.69 -8.87
C LEU A 132 -3.78 -47.26 -10.28
N PRO A 133 -5.06 -47.52 -10.62
CA PRO A 133 -5.42 -48.09 -11.91
C PRO A 133 -5.10 -47.12 -13.06
N GLY A 134 -4.54 -47.66 -14.15
CA GLY A 134 -4.17 -46.88 -15.34
C GLY A 134 -2.70 -46.42 -15.39
N PHE A 135 -1.89 -46.80 -14.38
CA PHE A 135 -0.45 -46.62 -14.45
C PHE A 135 0.19 -47.50 -15.54
N ASP A 136 1.03 -46.88 -16.36
CA ASP A 136 1.85 -47.52 -17.37
C ASP A 136 3.29 -47.05 -17.17
N LYS A 137 4.16 -48.01 -16.82
CA LYS A 137 5.56 -47.77 -16.48
C LYS A 137 6.35 -47.21 -17.66
N GLU A 138 6.20 -47.80 -18.83
CA GLU A 138 6.94 -47.43 -20.04
C GLU A 138 6.54 -46.02 -20.49
N LYS A 139 5.24 -45.74 -20.50
CA LYS A 139 4.73 -44.41 -20.82
C LYS A 139 5.20 -43.35 -19.82
N SER A 140 5.25 -43.69 -18.53
CA SER A 140 5.74 -42.79 -17.49
C SER A 140 7.22 -42.48 -17.69
N LEU A 141 8.05 -43.49 -17.96
CA LEU A 141 9.48 -43.32 -18.20
C LEU A 141 9.75 -42.44 -19.44
N GLN A 142 9.04 -42.67 -20.54
CA GLN A 142 9.14 -41.84 -21.74
C GLN A 142 8.74 -40.39 -21.48
N ASN A 143 7.73 -40.15 -20.64
CA ASN A 143 7.33 -38.80 -20.24
C ASN A 143 8.44 -38.12 -19.43
N LEU A 144 9.05 -38.81 -18.47
CA LEU A 144 10.20 -38.30 -17.71
C LEU A 144 11.39 -37.96 -18.62
N ARG A 145 11.70 -38.85 -19.57
CA ARG A 145 12.78 -38.64 -20.55
C ARG A 145 12.56 -37.39 -21.39
N LYS A 146 11.31 -37.14 -21.79
CA LYS A 146 10.93 -36.00 -22.61
C LYS A 146 10.88 -34.68 -21.83
N GLU A 147 10.31 -34.68 -20.63
CA GLU A 147 9.99 -33.45 -19.89
C GLU A 147 11.08 -33.04 -18.89
N LEU A 148 11.91 -33.97 -18.41
CA LEU A 148 12.98 -33.72 -17.44
C LEU A 148 14.37 -33.89 -18.07
N SER A 149 14.72 -35.10 -18.49
CA SER A 149 16.05 -35.42 -19.03
C SER A 149 16.08 -36.81 -19.68
N PRO A 150 16.68 -36.96 -20.87
CA PRO A 150 16.81 -38.25 -21.55
C PRO A 150 17.66 -39.26 -20.75
N GLU A 151 18.52 -38.79 -19.85
CA GLU A 151 19.36 -39.57 -18.95
C GLU A 151 18.59 -40.17 -17.75
N ALA A 152 17.26 -40.13 -17.76
CA ALA A 152 16.41 -40.84 -16.80
C ALA A 152 16.40 -42.36 -17.09
N LEU A 153 16.97 -43.13 -16.17
CA LEU A 153 17.21 -44.57 -16.30
C LEU A 153 16.34 -45.37 -15.34
N ASP A 154 15.80 -46.49 -15.80
CA ASP A 154 14.99 -47.38 -14.96
C ASP A 154 15.86 -48.31 -14.12
N PHE A 155 15.91 -48.06 -12.82
CA PHE A 155 16.73 -48.84 -11.88
C PHE A 155 16.05 -50.13 -11.41
N SER A 156 14.80 -50.39 -11.82
CA SER A 156 14.21 -51.72 -11.61
C SER A 156 14.77 -52.78 -12.57
N GLU A 157 15.46 -52.35 -13.64
CA GLU A 157 16.19 -53.24 -14.57
C GLU A 157 17.69 -53.34 -14.24
N LEU A 158 18.09 -53.00 -13.01
CA LEU A 158 19.48 -53.06 -12.57
C LEU A 158 20.11 -54.43 -12.88
N HIS A 159 21.35 -54.42 -13.34
CA HIS A 159 22.12 -55.61 -13.76
C HIS A 159 21.59 -56.36 -15.00
N THR A 160 20.69 -55.75 -15.78
CA THR A 160 20.34 -56.27 -17.12
C THR A 160 21.26 -55.71 -18.20
N ASP A 161 21.42 -56.44 -19.31
CA ASP A 161 22.20 -55.97 -20.47
C ASP A 161 21.65 -54.64 -21.01
N ASN A 162 20.32 -54.50 -21.04
CA ASN A 162 19.64 -53.27 -21.47
C ASN A 162 20.03 -52.07 -20.59
N PHE A 163 20.05 -52.25 -19.27
CA PHE A 163 20.46 -51.19 -18.34
C PHE A 163 21.93 -50.78 -18.55
N TYR A 164 22.83 -51.75 -18.72
CA TYR A 164 24.24 -51.47 -18.96
C TYR A 164 24.47 -50.76 -20.30
N GLU A 165 23.73 -51.12 -21.34
CA GLU A 165 23.73 -50.41 -22.63
C GLU A 165 23.29 -48.96 -22.46
N GLU A 166 22.18 -48.71 -21.74
CA GLU A 166 21.69 -47.35 -21.53
C GLU A 166 22.67 -46.49 -20.73
N ILE A 167 23.17 -46.96 -19.59
CA ILE A 167 24.07 -46.16 -18.74
C ILE A 167 25.46 -45.94 -19.37
N ALA A 168 25.91 -46.87 -20.22
CA ALA A 168 27.14 -46.71 -20.99
C ALA A 168 27.10 -45.47 -21.90
N THR A 169 25.93 -45.05 -22.37
CA THR A 169 25.78 -43.86 -23.21
C THR A 169 26.03 -42.54 -22.47
N ALA A 170 26.08 -42.55 -21.13
CA ALA A 170 26.28 -41.36 -20.31
C ALA A 170 27.68 -40.74 -20.47
N SER A 171 28.70 -41.53 -20.85
CA SER A 171 30.03 -41.01 -21.17
C SER A 171 30.81 -41.93 -22.10
N GLU A 172 31.72 -41.37 -22.91
CA GLU A 172 32.59 -42.15 -23.82
C GLU A 172 33.42 -43.19 -23.06
N ALA A 173 33.92 -42.85 -21.86
CA ALA A 173 34.73 -43.75 -21.04
C ALA A 173 33.94 -44.98 -20.56
N LEU A 174 32.66 -44.81 -20.20
CA LEU A 174 31.80 -45.93 -19.81
C LEU A 174 31.43 -46.80 -21.01
N LEU A 175 31.22 -46.19 -22.18
CA LEU A 175 30.93 -46.91 -23.41
C LEU A 175 32.09 -47.81 -23.84
N ASP A 176 33.31 -47.28 -23.86
CA ASP A 176 34.50 -48.06 -24.18
C ASP A 176 34.68 -49.24 -23.22
N LYS A 177 34.48 -49.00 -21.92
CA LYS A 177 34.59 -50.05 -20.90
C LYS A 177 33.51 -51.13 -21.03
N TYR A 178 32.27 -50.74 -21.32
CA TYR A 178 31.18 -51.70 -21.56
C TYR A 178 31.47 -52.56 -22.79
N MET A 179 32.00 -51.97 -23.86
CA MET A 179 32.42 -52.71 -25.06
C MET A 179 33.56 -53.71 -24.80
N GLU A 180 34.47 -53.40 -23.86
CA GLU A 180 35.57 -54.29 -23.46
C GLU A 180 35.15 -55.40 -22.47
N THR A 181 34.32 -55.07 -21.48
CA THR A 181 34.08 -55.91 -20.30
C THR A 181 32.64 -56.43 -20.16
N GLY A 182 31.69 -55.86 -20.91
CA GLY A 182 30.27 -56.23 -20.88
C GLY A 182 29.54 -55.85 -19.59
N SER A 183 30.15 -55.10 -18.67
CA SER A 183 29.52 -54.67 -17.42
C SER A 183 30.13 -53.38 -16.88
N ILE A 184 29.38 -52.66 -16.05
CA ILE A 184 29.81 -51.42 -15.39
C ILE A 184 29.72 -51.63 -13.87
N SER A 185 30.71 -51.15 -13.11
CA SER A 185 30.75 -51.38 -11.65
C SER A 185 29.81 -50.43 -10.90
N ASP A 186 29.37 -50.82 -9.71
CA ASP A 186 28.52 -49.96 -8.86
C ASP A 186 29.21 -48.64 -8.47
N GLU A 187 30.54 -48.62 -8.41
CA GLU A 187 31.32 -47.40 -8.17
C GLU A 187 31.16 -46.39 -9.32
N GLU A 188 31.23 -46.88 -10.56
CA GLU A 188 31.10 -46.05 -11.76
C GLU A 188 29.67 -45.55 -11.97
N ILE A 189 28.68 -46.40 -11.67
CA ILE A 189 27.26 -46.02 -11.68
C ILE A 189 27.04 -44.86 -10.71
N ALA A 190 27.56 -44.98 -9.48
CA ALA A 190 27.43 -43.95 -8.47
C ALA A 190 28.13 -42.64 -8.87
N ASP A 191 29.31 -42.70 -9.48
CA ASP A 191 30.04 -41.51 -9.94
C ASP A 191 29.31 -40.80 -11.09
N THR A 192 28.63 -41.56 -11.97
CA THR A 192 27.80 -41.03 -13.05
C THR A 192 26.57 -40.30 -12.51
N ILE A 193 25.96 -40.84 -11.45
CA ILE A 193 24.85 -40.18 -10.73
C ILE A 193 25.36 -38.92 -10.02
N ALA A 194 26.50 -39.01 -9.32
CA ALA A 194 27.10 -37.89 -8.59
C ALA A 194 27.52 -36.73 -9.51
N THR A 195 27.86 -37.01 -10.77
CA THR A 195 28.16 -36.00 -11.80
C THR A 195 26.94 -35.54 -12.59
N CYS A 196 25.73 -36.01 -12.23
CA CYS A 196 24.46 -35.66 -12.88
C CYS A 196 24.37 -36.03 -14.37
N HIS A 197 25.01 -37.14 -14.77
CA HIS A 197 24.92 -37.73 -16.11
C HIS A 197 23.98 -38.94 -16.18
N ALA A 198 23.44 -39.39 -15.04
CA ALA A 198 22.41 -40.40 -14.96
C ALA A 198 21.44 -40.09 -13.81
N PHE A 199 20.15 -40.28 -14.04
CA PHE A 199 19.10 -40.05 -13.05
C PHE A 199 18.34 -41.34 -12.76
N PRO A 200 18.56 -41.97 -11.59
CA PRO A 200 17.90 -43.21 -11.23
C PRO A 200 16.39 -43.02 -11.06
N VAL A 201 15.58 -43.82 -11.76
CA VAL A 201 14.12 -43.84 -11.64
C VAL A 201 13.67 -45.13 -10.97
N PHE A 202 12.92 -44.98 -9.90
CA PHE A 202 12.28 -46.07 -9.16
C PHE A 202 10.76 -45.91 -9.23
N PHE A 203 10.05 -47.04 -9.16
CA PHE A 203 8.60 -47.12 -9.25
C PHE A 203 8.05 -47.80 -8.00
N GLY A 204 7.04 -47.23 -7.36
CA GLY A 204 6.48 -47.84 -6.17
C GLY A 204 5.29 -47.12 -5.56
N SER A 205 4.87 -47.64 -4.40
CA SER A 205 3.78 -47.08 -3.59
C SER A 205 4.27 -46.91 -2.16
N ALA A 206 4.63 -45.68 -1.80
CA ALA A 206 5.08 -45.34 -0.44
C ALA A 206 4.04 -45.73 0.63
N LEU A 207 2.74 -45.60 0.30
CA LEU A 207 1.64 -45.95 1.18
C LEU A 207 1.58 -47.46 1.47
N LYS A 208 1.83 -48.30 0.46
CA LYS A 208 1.86 -49.77 0.61
C LYS A 208 3.22 -50.30 1.02
N GLY A 209 4.27 -49.46 0.98
CA GLY A 209 5.66 -49.86 1.20
C GLY A 209 6.29 -50.56 0.00
N ASP A 210 5.63 -50.56 -1.16
CA ASP A 210 6.11 -51.22 -2.37
C ASP A 210 7.21 -50.38 -3.05
N GLY A 211 8.32 -51.01 -3.43
CA GLY A 211 9.50 -50.36 -4.01
C GLY A 211 10.35 -49.51 -3.04
N VAL A 212 9.91 -49.29 -1.80
CA VAL A 212 10.64 -48.43 -0.82
C VAL A 212 11.93 -49.09 -0.32
N GLY A 213 11.91 -50.40 -0.10
CA GLY A 213 13.10 -51.13 0.36
C GLY A 213 14.22 -51.15 -0.69
N GLU A 214 13.88 -51.45 -1.95
CA GLU A 214 14.81 -51.41 -3.09
C GLU A 214 15.39 -50.00 -3.26
N PHE A 215 14.55 -48.98 -3.12
CA PHE A 215 14.98 -47.58 -3.18
C PHE A 215 15.95 -47.22 -2.05
N LEU A 216 15.72 -47.72 -0.83
CA LEU A 216 16.61 -47.48 0.31
C LEU A 216 17.99 -48.14 0.13
N GLU A 217 18.04 -49.37 -0.40
CA GLU A 217 19.31 -50.05 -0.71
C GLU A 217 20.06 -49.37 -1.86
N ALA A 218 19.34 -48.83 -2.86
CA ALA A 218 19.95 -48.04 -3.91
C ALA A 218 20.58 -46.74 -3.38
N LEU A 219 19.90 -46.01 -2.49
CA LEU A 219 20.48 -44.83 -1.83
C LEU A 219 21.73 -45.21 -1.02
N LYS A 220 21.72 -46.36 -0.33
CA LYS A 220 22.90 -46.84 0.39
C LYS A 220 24.09 -47.14 -0.53
N THR A 221 23.84 -47.65 -1.73
CA THR A 221 24.89 -48.14 -2.65
C THR A 221 25.44 -47.02 -3.54
N TYR A 222 24.54 -46.21 -4.10
CA TYR A 222 24.84 -45.25 -5.16
C TYR A 222 24.99 -43.81 -4.69
N SER A 223 24.60 -43.46 -3.46
CA SER A 223 24.86 -42.12 -2.92
C SER A 223 26.34 -41.90 -2.66
N ARG A 224 26.82 -40.68 -2.93
CA ARG A 224 28.19 -40.25 -2.66
C ARG A 224 28.18 -39.00 -1.77
N PRO A 225 28.99 -38.95 -0.71
CA PRO A 225 29.09 -37.76 0.12
C PRO A 225 29.77 -36.62 -0.65
N ALA A 226 29.38 -35.39 -0.37
CA ALA A 226 30.04 -34.22 -0.93
C ALA A 226 31.50 -34.13 -0.46
N ALA A 227 32.35 -33.50 -1.28
CA ALA A 227 33.75 -33.27 -0.95
C ALA A 227 33.87 -32.39 0.31
N VAL A 228 34.58 -32.90 1.31
CA VAL A 228 34.81 -32.20 2.58
C VAL A 228 36.02 -31.28 2.46
N LYS A 229 35.89 -30.04 2.95
CA LYS A 229 37.02 -29.11 3.06
C LYS A 229 37.81 -29.34 4.35
N ASP A 230 39.13 -29.17 4.30
CA ASP A 230 40.01 -29.34 5.46
C ASP A 230 39.82 -28.24 6.52
N SER A 231 39.53 -27.01 6.09
CA SER A 231 39.30 -25.86 6.97
C SER A 231 37.84 -25.72 7.36
N LEU A 232 37.59 -25.05 8.50
CA LEU A 232 36.24 -24.76 8.97
C LEU A 232 35.48 -23.96 7.91
N ALA A 233 34.39 -24.55 7.43
CA ALA A 233 33.52 -23.99 6.43
C ALA A 233 32.08 -24.29 6.84
N ALA A 234 31.27 -23.25 7.03
CA ALA A 234 29.88 -23.40 7.46
C ALA A 234 28.96 -22.43 6.72
N VAL A 235 27.73 -22.85 6.48
CA VAL A 235 26.69 -22.01 5.86
C VAL A 235 25.47 -21.98 6.77
N CYS A 236 24.96 -20.78 7.04
CA CYS A 236 23.71 -20.59 7.75
C CYS A 236 22.53 -20.93 6.84
N LEU A 237 21.78 -21.95 7.23
CA LEU A 237 20.61 -22.43 6.50
C LEU A 237 19.38 -21.57 6.80
N LYS A 238 19.05 -21.50 8.09
CA LYS A 238 17.84 -20.85 8.59
C LYS A 238 18.03 -20.41 10.03
N ILE A 239 17.18 -19.49 10.45
CA ILE A 239 17.07 -19.06 11.83
C ILE A 239 15.72 -19.54 12.34
N THR A 240 15.70 -20.07 13.55
CA THR A 240 14.45 -20.40 14.25
C THR A 240 14.58 -19.97 15.69
N ARG A 241 13.46 -19.86 16.41
CA ARG A 241 13.46 -19.63 17.85
C ARG A 241 12.92 -20.83 18.60
N ASP A 242 13.48 -21.13 19.77
CA ASP A 242 12.93 -22.17 20.64
C ASP A 242 11.71 -21.65 21.43
N LYS A 243 11.04 -22.54 22.17
CA LYS A 243 9.87 -22.17 22.99
C LYS A 243 10.18 -21.14 24.08
N ALA A 244 11.45 -20.93 24.42
CA ALA A 244 11.89 -19.91 25.37
C ALA A 244 12.29 -18.60 24.68
N GLY A 245 12.16 -18.52 23.35
CA GLY A 245 12.53 -17.36 22.54
C GLY A 245 14.02 -17.27 22.22
N ASN A 246 14.83 -18.29 22.55
CA ASN A 246 16.25 -18.28 22.22
C ASN A 246 16.44 -18.48 20.72
N ARG A 247 17.29 -17.63 20.15
CA ARG A 247 17.68 -17.67 18.75
C ARG A 247 18.56 -18.87 18.46
N LEU A 248 18.12 -19.71 17.53
CA LEU A 248 18.84 -20.88 17.00
C LEU A 248 19.27 -20.60 15.57
N THR A 249 20.58 -20.66 15.32
CA THR A 249 21.13 -20.58 13.97
C THR A 249 21.41 -21.99 13.46
N HIS A 250 20.72 -22.43 12.42
CA HIS A 250 20.96 -23.73 11.79
C HIS A 250 22.10 -23.58 10.78
N LEU A 251 23.18 -24.34 10.96
CA LEU A 251 24.38 -24.33 10.14
C LEU A 251 24.57 -25.69 9.48
N LYS A 252 24.94 -25.73 8.19
CA LYS A 252 25.58 -26.90 7.58
C LYS A 252 27.09 -26.71 7.63
N LEU A 253 27.79 -27.67 8.23
CA LEU A 253 29.25 -27.73 8.19
C LEU A 253 29.70 -28.38 6.88
N MET A 254 30.47 -27.69 6.06
CA MET A 254 31.05 -28.20 4.81
C MET A 254 32.50 -28.68 4.99
N GLY A 255 33.15 -28.25 6.07
CA GLY A 255 34.54 -28.56 6.35
C GLY A 255 34.94 -28.26 7.77
N GLY A 256 36.01 -28.89 8.21
CA GLY A 256 36.55 -28.75 9.57
C GLY A 256 35.65 -29.31 10.68
N THR A 257 35.89 -28.82 11.89
CA THR A 257 35.19 -29.22 13.12
C THR A 257 34.81 -27.99 13.92
N LEU A 258 33.63 -28.01 14.54
CA LEU A 258 33.10 -26.92 15.35
C LEU A 258 32.90 -27.36 16.78
N LYS A 259 33.44 -26.64 17.76
CA LYS A 259 33.34 -26.95 19.19
C LYS A 259 32.57 -25.89 19.96
N VAL A 260 31.98 -26.29 21.06
CA VAL A 260 31.35 -25.34 22.00
C VAL A 260 32.41 -24.36 22.52
N LYS A 261 32.07 -23.06 22.56
CA LYS A 261 32.94 -21.89 22.85
C LYS A 261 33.88 -21.46 21.72
N ASP A 262 33.88 -22.14 20.57
CA ASP A 262 34.58 -21.61 19.40
C ASP A 262 33.93 -20.30 18.94
N THR A 263 34.76 -19.46 18.30
CA THR A 263 34.31 -18.21 17.68
C THR A 263 34.05 -18.45 16.20
N LEU A 264 32.84 -18.12 15.74
CA LEU A 264 32.46 -18.18 14.33
C LEU A 264 32.21 -16.74 13.85
N GLY A 265 33.07 -16.23 12.97
CA GLY A 265 33.16 -14.79 12.72
C GLY A 265 33.70 -14.07 13.96
N ASP A 266 32.88 -13.22 14.57
CA ASP A 266 33.21 -12.47 15.80
C ASP A 266 32.39 -12.91 17.03
N GLU A 267 31.54 -13.94 16.89
CA GLU A 267 30.59 -14.35 17.91
C GLU A 267 30.91 -15.74 18.46
N LYS A 268 30.68 -15.95 19.76
CA LYS A 268 30.97 -17.22 20.43
C LYS A 268 29.76 -18.14 20.45
N ILE A 269 30.01 -19.42 20.23
CA ILE A 269 29.00 -20.46 20.31
C ILE A 269 28.83 -20.92 21.75
N ASN A 270 27.59 -20.90 22.25
CA ASN A 270 27.27 -21.32 23.61
C ASN A 270 26.92 -22.81 23.70
N GLU A 271 26.16 -23.32 22.73
CA GLU A 271 25.66 -24.69 22.70
C GLU A 271 25.50 -25.15 21.24
N ILE A 272 25.74 -26.44 20.97
CA ILE A 272 25.53 -27.09 19.69
C ILE A 272 24.49 -28.21 19.87
N ARG A 273 23.44 -28.19 19.05
CA ARG A 273 22.31 -29.13 19.11
C ARG A 273 22.13 -29.86 17.77
N LEU A 274 21.99 -31.18 17.81
CA LEU A 274 21.64 -32.01 16.66
C LEU A 274 20.16 -32.36 16.72
N TYR A 275 19.39 -31.91 15.72
CA TYR A 275 17.94 -32.18 15.65
C TYR A 275 17.63 -33.44 14.85
N SER A 276 16.59 -34.15 15.28
CA SER A 276 15.90 -35.22 14.55
C SER A 276 14.40 -35.12 14.86
N GLY A 277 13.63 -34.53 13.94
CA GLY A 277 12.28 -34.05 14.21
C GLY A 277 12.27 -32.97 15.29
N GLU A 278 11.44 -33.12 16.33
CA GLU A 278 11.39 -32.19 17.47
C GLU A 278 12.44 -32.47 18.56
N LYS A 279 13.03 -33.67 18.56
CA LYS A 279 14.01 -34.05 19.57
C LYS A 279 15.38 -33.52 19.17
N TYR A 280 16.15 -33.09 20.16
CA TYR A 280 17.53 -32.72 19.94
C TYR A 280 18.46 -33.38 20.96
N GLU A 281 19.71 -33.56 20.54
CA GLU A 281 20.82 -33.96 21.38
C GLU A 281 21.84 -32.82 21.44
N ALA A 282 22.26 -32.43 22.66
CA ALA A 282 23.31 -31.43 22.84
C ALA A 282 24.68 -32.12 22.77
N VAL A 283 25.53 -31.67 21.85
CA VAL A 283 26.84 -32.27 21.59
C VAL A 283 27.98 -31.28 21.86
N PRO A 284 29.15 -31.74 22.33
CA PRO A 284 30.30 -30.87 22.61
C PRO A 284 31.04 -30.42 21.35
N GLU A 285 30.98 -31.23 20.29
CA GLU A 285 31.62 -30.97 19.01
C GLU A 285 30.79 -31.52 17.85
N ALA A 286 30.90 -30.87 16.69
CA ALA A 286 30.26 -31.24 15.44
C ALA A 286 31.30 -31.30 14.31
N TYR A 287 31.05 -32.14 13.32
CA TYR A 287 32.01 -32.44 12.25
C TYR A 287 31.47 -31.98 10.89
N ALA A 288 32.35 -31.87 9.90
CA ALA A 288 31.94 -31.64 8.52
C ALA A 288 30.82 -32.60 8.10
N THR A 289 29.92 -32.11 7.25
CA THR A 289 28.65 -32.71 6.80
C THR A 289 27.49 -32.71 7.80
N ASP A 290 27.70 -32.31 9.06
CA ASP A 290 26.59 -32.15 10.01
C ASP A 290 25.72 -30.92 9.73
N ILE A 291 24.42 -31.08 9.92
CA ILE A 291 23.47 -29.98 10.14
C ILE A 291 23.29 -29.80 11.65
N VAL A 292 23.68 -28.63 12.16
CA VAL A 292 23.66 -28.32 13.59
C VAL A 292 22.91 -27.03 13.85
N ALA A 293 22.24 -26.94 15.00
CA ALA A 293 21.70 -25.69 15.49
C ALA A 293 22.61 -25.14 16.61
N VAL A 294 23.06 -23.91 16.46
CA VAL A 294 23.92 -23.24 17.44
C VAL A 294 23.22 -22.07 18.11
N THR A 295 23.54 -21.84 19.37
CA THR A 295 23.12 -20.65 20.13
C THR A 295 24.30 -19.70 20.34
N GLY A 296 24.02 -18.40 20.48
CA GLY A 296 25.01 -17.36 20.78
C GLY A 296 25.36 -16.43 19.63
N LEU A 297 25.06 -16.84 18.39
CA LEU A 297 25.14 -15.95 17.22
C LEU A 297 23.95 -14.98 17.24
N LYS A 298 24.18 -13.69 17.01
CA LYS A 298 23.14 -12.65 16.93
C LYS A 298 23.02 -12.06 15.54
N ASN A 299 24.15 -11.92 14.84
CA ASN A 299 24.21 -11.24 13.55
C ASN A 299 24.13 -12.18 12.34
N SER A 300 23.98 -13.49 12.55
CA SER A 300 23.84 -14.45 11.45
C SER A 300 22.57 -14.17 10.65
N ARG A 301 22.58 -14.46 9.35
CA ARG A 301 21.39 -14.43 8.48
C ARG A 301 21.36 -15.69 7.62
N PRO A 302 20.20 -16.20 7.19
CA PRO A 302 20.16 -17.29 6.22
C PRO A 302 20.99 -16.92 4.99
N GLY A 303 21.83 -17.85 4.52
CA GLY A 303 22.83 -17.62 3.48
C GLY A 303 24.19 -17.11 3.98
N SER A 304 24.34 -16.69 5.24
CA SER A 304 25.64 -16.26 5.77
C SER A 304 26.65 -17.40 5.72
N THR A 305 27.81 -17.14 5.14
CA THR A 305 28.91 -18.11 5.05
C THR A 305 30.01 -17.78 6.05
N TYR A 306 30.58 -18.82 6.66
CA TYR A 306 31.70 -18.73 7.58
C TYR A 306 32.86 -19.57 7.06
N GLY A 307 34.06 -18.99 7.00
CA GLY A 307 35.24 -19.62 6.38
C GLY A 307 35.31 -19.46 4.86
N ASN A 308 36.16 -20.25 4.19
CA ASN A 308 36.33 -20.22 2.72
C ASN A 308 35.19 -20.99 2.02
N VAL A 309 33.98 -20.44 2.04
CA VAL A 309 32.83 -20.94 1.28
C VAL A 309 32.54 -19.99 0.13
N THR A 310 32.42 -20.52 -1.08
CA THR A 310 31.98 -19.78 -2.26
C THR A 310 30.49 -19.45 -2.09
N ASN A 311 30.08 -18.21 -2.33
CA ASN A 311 28.70 -17.74 -2.14
C ASN A 311 27.67 -18.75 -2.68
N VAL A 312 26.81 -19.25 -1.80
CA VAL A 312 25.72 -20.21 -2.10
C VAL A 312 24.37 -19.47 -2.20
N THR A 313 24.39 -18.15 -2.43
CA THR A 313 23.28 -17.24 -2.07
C THR A 313 22.44 -16.74 -3.25
N ASP A 314 22.56 -17.33 -4.43
CA ASP A 314 21.65 -16.97 -5.53
C ASP A 314 20.27 -17.52 -5.23
N THR A 315 19.36 -16.61 -4.86
CA THR A 315 17.93 -16.89 -4.73
C THR A 315 17.32 -16.68 -6.10
N TYR A 316 16.82 -17.75 -6.69
CA TYR A 316 16.24 -17.80 -8.03
C TYR A 316 14.77 -17.36 -8.03
N ILE A 317 14.09 -17.42 -6.87
CA ILE A 317 12.68 -17.10 -6.74
C ILE A 317 12.47 -15.85 -5.88
N GLU A 318 11.97 -14.78 -6.51
CA GLU A 318 11.63 -13.52 -5.86
C GLU A 318 10.13 -13.46 -5.49
N PRO A 319 9.79 -12.79 -4.37
CA PRO A 319 8.39 -12.57 -3.99
C PRO A 319 7.67 -11.74 -5.03
N VAL A 320 6.41 -12.08 -5.27
CA VAL A 320 5.62 -11.51 -6.38
C VAL A 320 4.49 -10.61 -5.88
N LEU A 321 4.12 -10.71 -4.60
CA LEU A 321 3.00 -9.98 -4.02
C LEU A 321 3.48 -9.07 -2.89
N THR A 322 2.95 -7.86 -2.82
CA THR A 322 3.24 -6.92 -1.73
C THR A 322 1.94 -6.54 -1.04
N TYR A 323 1.87 -6.73 0.29
CA TYR A 323 0.69 -6.44 1.09
C TYR A 323 1.02 -5.45 2.20
N ALA A 324 0.07 -4.55 2.50
CA ALA A 324 0.14 -3.76 3.72
C ALA A 324 -0.42 -4.55 4.91
N VAL A 325 0.33 -4.55 6.01
CA VAL A 325 -0.07 -5.19 7.26
C VAL A 325 -0.96 -4.24 8.04
N LYS A 326 -2.21 -4.64 8.25
CA LYS A 326 -3.18 -3.94 9.10
C LYS A 326 -3.24 -4.62 10.46
N TYR A 327 -3.04 -3.83 11.50
CA TYR A 327 -3.06 -4.27 12.89
C TYR A 327 -3.85 -3.26 13.74
N PRO A 328 -4.37 -3.69 14.92
CA PRO A 328 -5.14 -2.83 15.82
C PRO A 328 -4.39 -1.57 16.28
N ASP A 329 -5.10 -0.45 16.44
CA ASP A 329 -4.52 0.85 16.81
C ASP A 329 -3.93 0.89 18.23
N ASP A 330 -4.25 -0.08 19.08
CA ASP A 330 -3.71 -0.23 20.43
C ASP A 330 -2.29 -0.81 20.48
N VAL A 331 -1.82 -1.39 19.37
CA VAL A 331 -0.46 -1.93 19.26
C VAL A 331 0.51 -0.84 18.84
N ASP A 332 1.61 -0.70 19.60
CA ASP A 332 2.68 0.24 19.24
C ASP A 332 3.33 -0.14 17.90
N ARG A 333 3.45 0.85 17.00
CA ARG A 333 4.01 0.66 15.65
C ARG A 333 5.46 0.17 15.69
N GLN A 334 6.28 0.67 16.63
CA GLN A 334 7.68 0.25 16.72
C GLN A 334 7.79 -1.19 17.23
N ALA A 335 6.91 -1.60 18.16
CA ALA A 335 6.80 -2.99 18.58
C ALA A 335 6.38 -3.90 17.41
N MET A 336 5.35 -3.52 16.65
CA MET A 336 4.90 -4.29 15.48
C MET A 336 6.01 -4.44 14.43
N HIS A 337 6.70 -3.34 14.10
CA HIS A 337 7.83 -3.38 13.17
C HIS A 337 8.94 -4.32 13.67
N ARG A 338 9.25 -4.31 14.98
CA ARG A 338 10.23 -5.23 15.55
C ARG A 338 9.80 -6.70 15.44
N TYR A 339 8.54 -7.01 15.71
CA TYR A 339 8.03 -8.39 15.59
C TYR A 339 8.07 -8.89 14.15
N LEU A 340 7.73 -8.03 13.19
CA LEU A 340 7.84 -8.39 11.79
C LEU A 340 9.33 -8.62 11.44
N LEU A 341 10.25 -7.74 11.85
CA LEU A 341 11.69 -7.95 11.61
C LEU A 341 12.19 -9.30 12.17
N GLU A 342 11.66 -9.76 13.30
CA GLU A 342 11.96 -11.10 13.82
C GLU A 342 11.48 -12.21 12.88
N LEU A 343 10.32 -12.05 12.22
CA LEU A 343 9.83 -12.98 11.22
C LEU A 343 10.65 -12.92 9.92
N GLU A 344 11.11 -11.74 9.49
CA GLU A 344 12.03 -11.61 8.34
C GLU A 344 13.40 -12.23 8.61
N GLU A 345 13.88 -12.22 9.85
CA GLU A 345 15.08 -12.98 10.23
C GLU A 345 14.89 -14.49 10.00
N GLU A 346 13.71 -15.03 10.30
CA GLU A 346 13.37 -16.44 10.08
C GLU A 346 13.14 -16.73 8.59
N GLU A 347 12.42 -15.84 7.91
CA GLU A 347 12.02 -15.93 6.50
C GLU A 347 12.45 -14.69 5.69
N PRO A 348 13.67 -14.66 5.14
CA PRO A 348 14.21 -13.48 4.44
C PRO A 348 13.41 -13.02 3.22
N ASN A 349 12.61 -13.91 2.62
CA ASN A 349 11.78 -13.58 1.48
C ASN A 349 10.58 -12.71 1.84
N LEU A 350 10.25 -12.58 3.14
CA LEU A 350 9.16 -11.74 3.62
C LEU A 350 9.41 -10.24 3.41
N LYS A 351 10.69 -9.84 3.21
CA LYS A 351 11.20 -8.46 3.01
C LYS A 351 10.29 -7.38 3.60
N ILE A 352 10.65 -6.83 4.75
CA ILE A 352 9.78 -5.86 5.43
C ILE A 352 10.18 -4.46 5.06
N GLU A 353 9.23 -3.71 4.53
CA GLU A 353 9.43 -2.32 4.13
C GLU A 353 8.51 -1.42 4.94
N TYR A 354 9.12 -0.50 5.69
CA TYR A 354 8.36 0.58 6.32
C TYR A 354 8.31 1.77 5.37
N ASN A 355 7.10 2.17 4.98
CA ASN A 355 6.90 3.36 4.17
C ASN A 355 6.65 4.56 5.10
N GLU A 356 7.60 5.50 5.15
CA GLU A 356 7.49 6.69 5.99
C GLU A 356 6.30 7.59 5.61
N GLY A 357 5.93 7.61 4.33
CA GLY A 357 4.87 8.46 3.78
C GLY A 357 3.47 7.95 4.13
N THR A 358 3.20 6.65 3.94
CA THR A 358 1.92 6.06 4.33
C THR A 358 1.86 5.68 5.81
N ARG A 359 3.03 5.60 6.47
CA ARG A 359 3.20 5.07 7.84
C ARG A 359 2.70 3.63 8.00
N GLU A 360 2.68 2.91 6.90
CA GLU A 360 2.28 1.50 6.82
C GLU A 360 3.52 0.63 6.71
N ILE A 361 3.36 -0.61 7.18
CA ILE A 361 4.36 -1.65 7.04
C ILE A 361 3.92 -2.56 5.91
N TYR A 362 4.79 -2.73 4.93
CA TYR A 362 4.61 -3.61 3.78
C TYR A 362 5.40 -4.90 3.97
N VAL A 363 4.81 -6.01 3.54
CA VAL A 363 5.41 -7.34 3.56
C VAL A 363 5.30 -7.93 2.15
N HIS A 364 6.40 -8.51 1.68
CA HIS A 364 6.48 -9.19 0.39
C HIS A 364 6.20 -10.68 0.57
N LEU A 365 5.27 -11.25 -0.19
CA LEU A 365 4.79 -12.62 -0.08
C LEU A 365 4.78 -13.33 -1.43
N MET A 366 4.79 -14.67 -1.39
CA MET A 366 4.69 -15.53 -2.57
C MET A 366 3.24 -15.81 -2.96
N GLY A 367 2.34 -15.92 -1.99
CA GLY A 367 0.94 -16.30 -2.23
C GLY A 367 0.02 -16.15 -1.02
N GLU A 368 -1.26 -16.45 -1.21
CA GLU A 368 -2.32 -16.28 -0.19
C GLU A 368 -2.27 -17.32 0.92
N VAL A 369 -1.63 -18.48 0.72
CA VAL A 369 -1.50 -19.46 1.80
C VAL A 369 -0.55 -18.92 2.87
N GLN A 370 0.47 -18.16 2.46
CA GLN A 370 1.37 -17.45 3.37
C GLN A 370 0.68 -16.36 4.18
N THR A 371 -0.24 -15.57 3.62
CA THR A 371 -0.93 -14.52 4.41
C THR A 371 -1.71 -15.14 5.56
N GLU A 372 -2.41 -16.24 5.33
CA GLU A 372 -3.17 -16.93 6.37
C GLU A 372 -2.27 -17.51 7.45
N ILE A 373 -1.15 -18.13 7.05
CA ILE A 373 -0.19 -18.70 7.99
C ILE A 373 0.45 -17.60 8.84
N LEU A 374 0.89 -16.50 8.22
CA LEU A 374 1.46 -15.36 8.94
C LEU A 374 0.45 -14.69 9.87
N THR A 375 -0.80 -14.52 9.44
CA THR A 375 -1.85 -13.91 10.28
C THR A 375 -1.98 -14.64 11.61
N ARG A 376 -2.14 -15.95 11.54
CA ARG A 376 -2.29 -16.77 12.74
C ARG A 376 -0.94 -16.93 13.47
N GLU A 377 0.21 -16.88 12.80
CA GLU A 377 1.52 -17.08 13.45
C GLU A 377 1.83 -15.87 14.34
N ILE A 378 1.48 -14.69 13.84
CA ILE A 378 1.53 -13.45 14.60
C ILE A 378 0.52 -13.49 15.77
N GLU A 379 -0.67 -14.06 15.55
CA GLU A 379 -1.65 -14.25 16.61
C GLU A 379 -1.16 -15.21 17.71
N GLU A 380 -0.60 -16.38 17.36
CA GLU A 380 -0.13 -17.37 18.33
C GLU A 380 1.12 -16.90 19.10
N ARG A 381 2.09 -16.26 18.43
CA ARG A 381 3.35 -15.83 19.07
C ARG A 381 3.22 -14.50 19.82
N TYR A 382 2.50 -13.54 19.25
CA TYR A 382 2.47 -12.16 19.76
C TYR A 382 1.09 -11.75 20.29
N ASN A 383 0.05 -12.58 20.12
CA ASN A 383 -1.32 -12.29 20.53
C ASN A 383 -1.87 -11.00 19.87
N ILE A 384 -1.51 -10.79 18.60
CA ILE A 384 -1.94 -9.66 17.78
C ILE A 384 -2.70 -10.21 16.57
N MET A 385 -3.95 -9.79 16.39
CA MET A 385 -4.71 -10.11 15.18
C MET A 385 -4.29 -9.18 14.05
N VAL A 386 -3.79 -9.74 12.95
CA VAL A 386 -3.40 -8.94 11.77
C VAL A 386 -4.20 -9.35 10.53
N SER A 387 -4.39 -8.39 9.63
CA SER A 387 -4.93 -8.66 8.30
C SER A 387 -4.02 -8.07 7.23
N PHE A 388 -3.97 -8.74 6.08
CA PHE A 388 -3.20 -8.28 4.92
C PHE A 388 -4.16 -7.63 3.94
N GLY A 389 -3.85 -6.39 3.55
CA GLY A 389 -4.68 -5.62 2.63
C GLY A 389 -3.88 -5.07 1.46
N VAL A 390 -4.61 -4.54 0.48
CA VAL A 390 -4.03 -3.66 -0.53
C VAL A 390 -3.51 -2.42 0.20
N GLY A 391 -2.21 -2.14 0.08
CA GLY A 391 -1.62 -0.97 0.70
C GLY A 391 -2.12 0.32 0.09
N ASN A 392 -2.00 1.40 0.85
CA ASN A 392 -2.44 2.69 0.35
C ASN A 392 -1.46 3.20 -0.70
N ILE A 393 -1.98 3.40 -1.91
CA ILE A 393 -1.21 4.00 -2.99
C ILE A 393 -0.94 5.45 -2.62
N LEU A 394 0.34 5.80 -2.53
CA LEU A 394 0.75 7.18 -2.34
C LEU A 394 0.59 7.89 -3.67
N TYR A 395 -0.52 8.61 -3.84
CA TYR A 395 -0.68 9.53 -4.95
C TYR A 395 0.17 10.79 -4.73
N LYS A 396 0.52 11.47 -5.82
CA LYS A 396 1.15 12.80 -5.80
C LYS A 396 0.36 13.73 -6.69
N GLU A 397 0.56 15.04 -6.54
CA GLU A 397 -0.08 16.05 -7.38
C GLU A 397 0.98 16.94 -8.05
N THR A 398 0.64 17.52 -9.19
CA THR A 398 1.50 18.41 -9.98
C THR A 398 0.60 19.35 -10.79
N ILE A 399 1.16 20.35 -11.47
CA ILE A 399 0.39 21.26 -12.34
C ILE A 399 0.68 20.99 -13.82
N ALA A 400 -0.25 21.36 -14.69
CA ALA A 400 -0.10 21.25 -16.15
C ALA A 400 0.34 22.58 -16.79
N ASP A 401 -0.07 23.70 -16.19
CA ASP A 401 0.11 25.05 -16.69
C ASP A 401 0.93 25.92 -15.73
N THR A 402 1.43 27.06 -16.22
CA THR A 402 2.16 28.03 -15.40
C THR A 402 1.19 29.03 -14.79
N VAL A 403 1.26 29.23 -13.47
CA VAL A 403 0.38 30.16 -12.74
C VAL A 403 1.15 31.07 -11.78
N GLU A 404 0.57 32.23 -11.47
CA GLU A 404 1.05 33.13 -10.42
C GLU A 404 0.10 33.07 -9.21
N GLY A 405 0.60 32.48 -8.13
CA GLY A 405 -0.10 32.38 -6.85
C GLY A 405 0.15 33.59 -5.97
N VAL A 406 -0.91 34.18 -5.42
CA VAL A 406 -0.84 35.39 -4.58
C VAL A 406 -1.26 35.06 -3.16
N GLY A 407 -0.41 35.40 -2.19
CA GLY A 407 -0.67 35.22 -0.77
C GLY A 407 -0.48 36.52 0.00
N HIS A 408 -1.55 36.97 0.64
CA HIS A 408 -1.54 38.17 1.48
C HIS A 408 -1.91 37.82 2.93
N PHE A 409 -1.15 38.36 3.87
CA PHE A 409 -1.37 38.16 5.30
C PHE A 409 -1.18 39.47 6.07
N GLU A 410 -2.32 40.09 6.43
CA GLU A 410 -2.37 41.37 7.13
C GLU A 410 -3.43 41.39 8.25
N PRO A 411 -3.22 40.64 9.36
CA PRO A 411 -3.96 40.88 10.60
C PRO A 411 -3.49 42.17 11.30
N LEU A 412 -4.19 42.59 12.36
CA LEU A 412 -3.91 43.85 13.07
C LEU A 412 -2.41 43.95 13.45
N ARG A 413 -1.68 44.92 12.87
CA ARG A 413 -0.24 45.18 13.05
C ARG A 413 0.74 44.14 12.46
N HIS A 414 0.27 43.32 11.54
CA HIS A 414 1.07 42.37 10.75
C HIS A 414 0.93 42.68 9.26
N TYR A 415 1.96 42.45 8.45
CA TYR A 415 1.90 42.63 6.99
C TYR A 415 2.93 41.75 6.29
N ALA A 416 2.47 40.90 5.37
CA ALA A 416 3.32 40.25 4.38
C ALA A 416 2.52 39.92 3.11
N GLU A 417 3.16 40.14 1.97
CA GLU A 417 2.59 39.82 0.64
C GLU A 417 3.65 39.11 -0.19
N VAL A 418 3.26 37.99 -0.81
CA VAL A 418 4.15 37.09 -1.56
C VAL A 418 3.46 36.64 -2.83
N HIS A 419 4.15 36.78 -3.97
CA HIS A 419 3.73 36.29 -5.27
C HIS A 419 4.68 35.20 -5.74
N LEU A 420 4.14 34.03 -6.08
CA LEU A 420 4.89 32.86 -6.47
C LEU A 420 4.49 32.41 -7.87
N LYS A 421 5.44 32.39 -8.79
CA LYS A 421 5.28 31.78 -10.10
C LYS A 421 5.53 30.28 -9.98
N MET A 422 4.56 29.46 -10.35
CA MET A 422 4.63 28.01 -10.31
C MET A 422 4.66 27.47 -11.74
N GLU A 423 5.67 26.67 -12.05
CA GLU A 423 5.90 26.09 -13.37
C GLU A 423 6.01 24.57 -13.26
N PRO A 424 5.42 23.80 -14.20
CA PRO A 424 5.60 22.36 -14.26
C PRO A 424 7.04 22.02 -14.64
N LEU A 425 7.59 20.96 -14.07
CA LEU A 425 8.87 20.37 -14.44
C LEU A 425 8.69 18.99 -15.09
N ASP A 426 9.76 18.49 -15.68
CA ASP A 426 9.83 17.11 -16.15
C ASP A 426 9.61 16.13 -14.98
N ARG A 427 9.00 14.99 -15.27
CA ARG A 427 8.63 13.99 -14.27
C ARG A 427 9.88 13.45 -13.55
N GLY A 428 9.82 13.41 -12.22
CA GLY A 428 10.94 12.99 -11.37
C GLY A 428 11.96 14.08 -11.05
N ALA A 429 11.75 15.32 -11.50
CA ALA A 429 12.59 16.46 -11.15
C ALA A 429 12.40 16.94 -9.69
N GLY A 430 11.28 16.58 -9.06
CA GLY A 430 10.96 16.97 -7.68
C GLY A 430 10.60 18.45 -7.55
N MET A 431 10.72 18.99 -6.33
CA MET A 431 10.44 20.40 -6.04
C MET A 431 11.69 21.26 -6.22
N GLN A 432 11.59 22.35 -6.97
CA GLN A 432 12.66 23.34 -7.13
C GLN A 432 12.17 24.72 -6.68
N PHE A 433 13.02 25.44 -5.95
CA PHE A 433 12.69 26.76 -5.40
C PHE A 433 13.70 27.79 -5.89
N ASP A 434 13.22 28.93 -6.39
CA ASP A 434 14.07 29.98 -6.98
C ASP A 434 13.53 31.38 -6.64
N THR A 435 14.33 32.43 -6.89
CA THR A 435 13.94 33.84 -6.65
C THR A 435 14.33 34.72 -7.83
N ASP A 436 13.38 35.52 -8.31
CA ASP A 436 13.52 36.52 -9.37
C ASP A 436 13.04 37.90 -8.88
N VAL A 437 13.43 38.26 -7.66
CA VAL A 437 13.11 39.57 -7.04
C VAL A 437 14.37 40.39 -6.80
N SER A 438 14.34 41.66 -7.22
CA SER A 438 15.43 42.60 -6.92
C SER A 438 15.60 42.81 -5.42
N THR A 439 16.84 42.97 -4.95
CA THR A 439 17.13 43.29 -3.55
C THR A 439 16.54 44.63 -3.10
N ASP A 440 16.21 45.51 -4.05
CA ASP A 440 15.59 46.81 -3.79
C ASP A 440 14.10 46.69 -3.45
N ASP A 441 13.41 45.69 -4.01
CA ASP A 441 11.98 45.45 -3.79
C ASP A 441 11.72 44.67 -2.51
N LEU A 442 12.55 43.65 -2.26
CA LEU A 442 12.50 42.83 -1.06
C LEU A 442 13.90 42.45 -0.61
N ALA A 443 14.22 42.78 0.65
CA ALA A 443 15.54 42.50 1.20
C ALA A 443 15.87 40.99 1.20
N LEU A 444 17.14 40.67 0.97
CA LEU A 444 17.62 39.30 0.75
C LEU A 444 17.33 38.34 1.92
N ASN A 445 17.26 38.87 3.15
CA ASN A 445 16.88 38.10 4.33
C ASN A 445 15.43 37.57 4.23
N TRP A 446 14.50 38.38 3.73
CA TRP A 446 13.10 37.99 3.54
C TRP A 446 12.94 37.04 2.36
N GLN A 447 13.67 37.25 1.26
CA GLN A 447 13.68 36.30 0.14
C GLN A 447 14.13 34.91 0.60
N ARG A 448 15.24 34.83 1.36
CA ARG A 448 15.73 33.57 1.94
C ARG A 448 14.73 32.95 2.91
N LEU A 449 14.01 33.77 3.68
CA LEU A 449 12.99 33.29 4.60
C LEU A 449 11.82 32.64 3.85
N VAL A 450 11.33 33.25 2.77
CA VAL A 450 10.29 32.67 1.90
C VAL A 450 10.75 31.34 1.31
N LEU A 451 11.97 31.28 0.77
CA LEU A 451 12.53 30.02 0.25
C LEU A 451 12.67 28.95 1.33
N THR A 452 13.03 29.33 2.56
CA THR A 452 13.09 28.41 3.70
C THR A 452 11.70 27.84 4.01
N HIS A 453 10.66 28.68 4.03
CA HIS A 453 9.28 28.24 4.25
C HIS A 453 8.73 27.39 3.11
N LEU A 454 9.17 27.61 1.87
CA LEU A 454 8.83 26.73 0.75
C LEU A 454 9.46 25.34 0.91
N GLY A 455 10.68 25.24 1.44
CA GLY A 455 11.41 23.98 1.60
C GLY A 455 11.21 23.23 2.91
N GLU A 456 10.68 23.85 3.96
CA GLU A 456 10.57 23.23 5.29
C GLU A 456 9.44 22.18 5.42
N ARG A 457 8.50 22.14 4.47
CA ARG A 457 7.33 21.26 4.51
C ARG A 457 6.90 20.82 3.11
N GLU A 458 6.39 19.59 3.01
CA GLU A 458 5.67 19.11 1.83
C GLU A 458 4.30 19.83 1.68
N HIS A 459 4.15 20.54 0.56
CA HIS A 459 2.90 21.22 0.22
C HIS A 459 1.84 20.21 -0.20
N ARG A 460 0.61 20.41 0.26
CA ARG A 460 -0.53 19.57 -0.12
C ARG A 460 -1.15 20.09 -1.41
N GLY A 461 -1.54 19.17 -2.27
CA GLY A 461 -2.32 19.43 -3.47
C GLY A 461 -3.80 19.66 -3.17
N VAL A 462 -4.54 20.14 -4.16
CA VAL A 462 -5.93 20.58 -4.02
C VAL A 462 -6.93 19.49 -4.43
N LEU A 463 -6.50 18.44 -5.12
CA LEU A 463 -7.42 17.40 -5.62
C LEU A 463 -7.73 16.37 -4.53
N THR A 464 -6.69 15.77 -3.96
CA THR A 464 -6.79 14.64 -3.01
C THR A 464 -6.10 14.93 -1.68
N GLY A 465 -5.47 16.10 -1.56
CA GLY A 465 -4.64 16.47 -0.42
C GLY A 465 -3.30 15.74 -0.39
N SER A 466 -2.90 15.14 -1.52
CA SER A 466 -1.65 14.42 -1.72
C SER A 466 -0.47 15.39 -1.88
N PRO A 467 0.77 14.98 -1.59
CA PRO A 467 1.93 15.87 -1.69
C PRO A 467 2.20 16.30 -3.13
N VAL A 468 2.57 17.57 -3.30
CA VAL A 468 2.88 18.17 -4.61
C VAL A 468 4.32 17.85 -5.02
N THR A 469 4.54 17.61 -6.31
CA THR A 469 5.85 17.26 -6.88
C THR A 469 6.03 17.77 -8.31
N ASP A 470 7.26 17.67 -8.82
CA ASP A 470 7.66 18.05 -10.18
C ASP A 470 7.26 19.48 -10.57
N MET A 471 7.59 20.44 -9.70
CA MET A 471 7.23 21.85 -9.86
C MET A 471 8.37 22.77 -9.47
N LYS A 472 8.56 23.84 -10.26
CA LYS A 472 9.44 24.97 -9.93
C LYS A 472 8.59 26.10 -9.37
N ILE A 473 8.87 26.53 -8.15
CA ILE A 473 8.24 27.69 -7.51
C ILE A 473 9.27 28.82 -7.42
N THR A 474 9.01 29.90 -8.15
CA THR A 474 9.88 31.08 -8.21
C THR A 474 9.20 32.25 -7.51
N LEU A 475 9.87 32.86 -6.53
CA LEU A 475 9.43 34.13 -5.93
C LEU A 475 9.59 35.24 -6.97
N VAL A 476 8.50 35.89 -7.37
CA VAL A 476 8.50 36.94 -8.43
C VAL A 476 8.18 38.33 -7.91
N ALA A 477 7.44 38.43 -6.81
CA ALA A 477 7.22 39.70 -6.12
C ALA A 477 6.95 39.45 -4.63
N GLY A 478 7.26 40.43 -3.79
CA GLY A 478 6.90 40.39 -2.38
C GLY A 478 7.12 41.74 -1.71
N LYS A 479 6.40 41.99 -0.62
CA LYS A 479 6.43 43.27 0.08
C LYS A 479 6.41 43.07 1.60
N ALA A 480 7.28 43.81 2.28
CA ALA A 480 7.37 43.87 3.73
C ALA A 480 7.10 45.30 4.23
N HIS A 481 6.41 45.43 5.36
CA HIS A 481 6.31 46.66 6.13
C HIS A 481 7.40 46.78 7.20
N LEU A 482 8.10 47.91 7.28
CA LEU A 482 9.28 48.14 8.14
C LEU A 482 9.06 47.92 9.66
N LYS A 483 7.82 48.09 10.15
CA LYS A 483 7.49 47.98 11.59
C LYS A 483 6.51 46.88 11.95
N HIS A 484 5.88 46.28 10.94
CA HIS A 484 4.72 45.40 11.11
C HIS A 484 4.93 44.05 10.42
N THR A 485 6.14 43.75 9.94
CA THR A 485 6.43 42.43 9.38
C THR A 485 7.25 41.65 10.36
N GLU A 486 6.75 40.48 10.74
CA GLU A 486 7.46 39.49 11.53
C GLU A 486 7.76 38.26 10.66
N GLY A 487 8.72 37.43 11.09
CA GLY A 487 9.06 36.21 10.35
C GLY A 487 7.88 35.24 10.19
N GLY A 488 6.94 35.25 11.14
CA GLY A 488 5.72 34.44 11.07
C GLY A 488 4.74 34.86 9.98
N ASP A 489 4.78 36.11 9.53
CA ASP A 489 3.84 36.67 8.55
C ASP A 489 4.17 36.19 7.13
N PHE A 490 5.46 36.22 6.77
CA PHE A 490 5.92 35.66 5.49
C PHE A 490 5.65 34.17 5.37
N ARG A 491 5.72 33.41 6.47
CA ARG A 491 5.31 32.00 6.48
C ARG A 491 3.85 31.84 6.07
N GLN A 492 2.95 32.62 6.67
CA GLN A 492 1.51 32.55 6.40
C GLN A 492 1.17 33.02 4.98
N ALA A 493 1.81 34.09 4.49
CA ALA A 493 1.65 34.58 3.13
C ALA A 493 2.16 33.58 2.10
N THR A 494 3.34 32.98 2.33
CA THR A 494 3.94 31.98 1.42
C THR A 494 3.04 30.76 1.24
N TYR A 495 2.51 30.18 2.33
CA TYR A 495 1.65 29.00 2.22
C TYR A 495 0.33 29.30 1.50
N ARG A 496 -0.22 30.49 1.70
CA ARG A 496 -1.43 30.95 0.99
C ARG A 496 -1.15 31.17 -0.49
N ALA A 497 -0.01 31.76 -0.83
CA ALA A 497 0.41 31.95 -2.21
C ALA A 497 0.53 30.60 -2.94
N VAL A 498 1.17 29.61 -2.31
CA VAL A 498 1.26 28.23 -2.84
C VAL A 498 -0.13 27.66 -3.07
N ARG A 499 -0.99 27.73 -2.05
CA ARG A 499 -2.30 27.11 -2.08
C ARG A 499 -3.26 27.77 -3.06
N GLN A 500 -3.26 29.10 -3.11
CA GLN A 500 -4.06 29.89 -4.05
C GLN A 500 -3.62 29.64 -5.49
N GLY A 501 -2.31 29.57 -5.75
CA GLY A 501 -1.80 29.21 -7.07
C GLY A 501 -2.24 27.81 -7.50
N LEU A 502 -2.18 26.81 -6.61
CA LEU A 502 -2.67 25.45 -6.91
C LEU A 502 -4.18 25.40 -7.20
N MET A 503 -5.00 26.25 -6.56
CA MET A 503 -6.44 26.36 -6.85
C MET A 503 -6.71 27.00 -8.22
N MET A 504 -5.80 27.85 -8.71
CA MET A 504 -5.89 28.50 -10.02
C MET A 504 -5.31 27.65 -11.16
N ALA A 505 -4.37 26.76 -10.86
CA ALA A 505 -3.72 25.87 -11.82
C ALA A 505 -4.58 24.68 -12.23
N GLU A 506 -4.32 24.15 -13.42
CA GLU A 506 -4.76 22.83 -13.84
C GLU A 506 -3.94 21.75 -13.12
N SER A 507 -4.40 21.37 -11.93
CA SER A 507 -3.79 20.32 -11.12
C SER A 507 -4.03 18.93 -11.72
N ILE A 508 -2.99 18.09 -11.74
CA ILE A 508 -3.01 16.70 -12.22
C ILE A 508 -2.67 15.76 -11.06
N LEU A 509 -3.45 14.69 -10.92
CA LEU A 509 -3.14 13.59 -10.01
C LEU A 509 -2.16 12.61 -10.68
N LEU A 510 -1.10 12.26 -9.95
CA LEU A 510 -0.10 11.28 -10.34
C LEU A 510 -0.25 10.03 -9.48
N GLU A 511 -0.08 8.88 -10.11
CA GLU A 511 0.01 7.58 -9.44
C GLU A 511 1.35 6.90 -9.75
N PRO A 512 1.84 6.01 -8.88
CA PRO A 512 3.04 5.26 -9.15
C PRO A 512 2.82 4.19 -10.22
N PHE A 513 3.84 3.97 -11.04
CA PHE A 513 3.89 2.94 -12.08
C PHE A 513 5.02 1.94 -11.79
N TYR A 514 4.77 0.66 -12.09
CA TYR A 514 5.81 -0.37 -12.13
C TYR A 514 6.35 -0.53 -13.54
N PHE A 515 7.67 -0.73 -13.65
CA PHE A 515 8.27 -1.43 -14.77
C PHE A 515 8.17 -2.92 -14.47
N TYR A 516 7.61 -3.70 -15.40
CA TYR A 516 7.38 -5.12 -15.20
C TYR A 516 8.09 -5.95 -16.28
N GLU A 517 8.45 -7.16 -15.88
CA GLU A 517 8.93 -8.23 -16.76
C GLU A 517 8.04 -9.47 -16.53
N LEU A 518 7.29 -9.84 -17.55
CA LEU A 518 6.33 -10.93 -17.53
C LEU A 518 6.83 -12.05 -18.43
N THR A 519 7.22 -13.16 -17.82
CA THR A 519 7.63 -14.37 -18.54
C THR A 519 6.42 -15.28 -18.67
N VAL A 520 6.02 -15.64 -19.89
CA VAL A 520 4.87 -16.52 -20.16
C VAL A 520 5.16 -17.50 -21.28
N PRO A 521 4.53 -18.68 -21.30
CA PRO A 521 4.60 -19.57 -22.46
C PRO A 521 4.04 -18.91 -23.73
N ASP A 522 4.56 -19.27 -24.90
CA ASP A 522 4.15 -18.70 -26.20
C ASP A 522 2.64 -18.83 -26.46
N SER A 523 2.02 -19.90 -25.93
CA SER A 523 0.58 -20.14 -26.04
C SER A 523 -0.29 -19.12 -25.29
N ALA A 524 0.28 -18.40 -24.33
CA ALA A 524 -0.44 -17.50 -23.43
C ALA A 524 -0.14 -16.00 -23.67
N VAL A 525 0.75 -15.67 -24.61
CA VAL A 525 1.17 -14.28 -24.93
C VAL A 525 -0.03 -13.41 -25.31
N GLY A 526 -0.91 -13.87 -26.19
CA GLY A 526 -2.07 -13.07 -26.64
C GLY A 526 -3.00 -12.67 -25.50
N ARG A 527 -3.20 -13.57 -24.52
CA ARG A 527 -3.97 -13.27 -23.32
C ARG A 527 -3.25 -12.26 -22.43
N ALA A 528 -1.97 -12.49 -22.16
CA ALA A 528 -1.15 -11.60 -21.35
C ALA A 528 -1.15 -10.15 -21.88
N MET A 529 -0.99 -9.97 -23.20
CA MET A 529 -1.06 -8.66 -23.85
C MET A 529 -2.43 -7.98 -23.66
N THR A 530 -3.51 -8.75 -23.78
CA THR A 530 -4.89 -8.23 -23.61
C THR A 530 -5.16 -7.83 -22.16
N ASP A 531 -4.66 -8.61 -21.19
CA ASP A 531 -4.82 -8.31 -19.77
C ASP A 531 -4.02 -7.06 -19.38
N ILE A 532 -2.79 -6.89 -19.89
CA ILE A 532 -2.00 -5.66 -19.66
C ILE A 532 -2.68 -4.42 -20.26
N ASP A 533 -3.21 -4.52 -21.49
CA ASP A 533 -3.94 -3.43 -22.14
C ASP A 533 -5.19 -3.03 -21.32
N ARG A 534 -5.93 -4.02 -20.80
CA ARG A 534 -7.05 -3.81 -19.86
C ARG A 534 -6.62 -3.12 -18.57
N MET A 535 -5.41 -3.37 -18.10
CA MET A 535 -4.82 -2.78 -16.89
C MET A 535 -4.11 -1.44 -17.15
N TRP A 536 -4.31 -0.82 -18.33
CA TRP A 536 -3.71 0.46 -18.72
C TRP A 536 -2.18 0.44 -18.75
N GLY A 537 -1.60 -0.74 -19.00
CA GLY A 537 -0.17 -0.90 -19.15
C GLY A 537 0.29 -0.84 -20.61
N THR A 538 1.55 -0.50 -20.82
CA THR A 538 2.25 -0.69 -22.09
C THR A 538 2.90 -2.06 -22.10
N ALA A 539 2.84 -2.76 -23.24
CA ALA A 539 3.44 -4.09 -23.38
C ALA A 539 4.28 -4.17 -24.65
N GLU A 540 5.54 -4.60 -24.50
CA GLU A 540 6.47 -4.88 -25.57
C GLU A 540 7.04 -6.30 -25.39
N VAL A 541 7.10 -7.08 -26.47
CA VAL A 541 7.71 -8.41 -26.43
C VAL A 541 9.21 -8.23 -26.62
N SER A 542 10.01 -8.55 -25.60
CA SER A 542 11.45 -8.30 -25.59
C SER A 542 12.26 -9.46 -26.16
N GLU A 543 11.97 -10.69 -25.71
CA GLU A 543 12.66 -11.90 -26.16
C GLU A 543 11.71 -13.11 -26.28
N GLN A 544 12.02 -14.00 -27.23
CA GLN A 544 11.39 -15.31 -27.39
C GLN A 544 12.48 -16.38 -27.47
N ARG A 545 12.52 -17.27 -26.49
CA ARG A 545 13.47 -18.41 -26.44
C ARG A 545 12.79 -19.64 -25.84
N ASP A 546 13.05 -20.81 -26.42
CA ASP A 546 12.66 -22.12 -25.89
C ASP A 546 11.16 -22.27 -25.52
N GLY A 547 10.25 -21.68 -26.31
CA GLY A 547 8.80 -21.76 -26.09
C GLY A 547 8.27 -20.84 -24.98
N ILE A 548 9.12 -19.94 -24.48
CA ILE A 548 8.83 -18.93 -23.48
C ILE A 548 9.07 -17.55 -24.10
N SER A 549 8.12 -16.65 -23.87
CA SER A 549 8.14 -15.26 -24.28
C SER A 549 8.28 -14.35 -23.05
N ILE A 550 9.15 -13.34 -23.15
CA ILE A 550 9.30 -12.29 -22.14
C ILE A 550 8.62 -11.03 -22.66
N ILE A 551 7.72 -10.47 -21.86
CA ILE A 551 6.97 -9.24 -22.14
C ILE A 551 7.39 -8.20 -21.11
N THR A 552 7.94 -7.08 -21.57
CA THR A 552 8.34 -5.96 -20.72
C THR A 552 7.42 -4.77 -20.92
N GLY A 553 7.30 -3.90 -19.92
CA GLY A 553 6.40 -2.78 -20.02
C GLY A 553 6.26 -1.95 -18.75
N LYS A 554 5.35 -0.99 -18.79
CA LYS A 554 4.97 -0.20 -17.61
C LYS A 554 3.48 -0.32 -17.35
N ALA A 555 3.07 -0.42 -16.09
CA ALA A 555 1.65 -0.36 -15.74
C ALA A 555 1.43 0.26 -14.35
N PRO A 556 0.23 0.81 -14.08
CA PRO A 556 -0.11 1.35 -12.78
C PRO A 556 0.03 0.32 -11.65
N VAL A 557 0.53 0.75 -10.49
CA VAL A 557 0.60 -0.10 -9.29
C VAL A 557 -0.80 -0.55 -8.85
N SER A 558 -1.79 0.32 -9.04
CA SER A 558 -3.20 0.08 -8.71
C SER A 558 -3.81 -1.12 -9.44
N THR A 559 -3.43 -1.33 -10.70
CA THR A 559 -4.05 -2.33 -11.58
C THR A 559 -3.32 -3.66 -11.59
N LEU A 560 -1.99 -3.66 -11.38
CA LEU A 560 -1.18 -4.88 -11.35
C LEU A 560 -1.33 -5.71 -10.07
N ASN A 561 -2.01 -5.18 -9.06
CA ASN A 561 -2.12 -5.87 -7.78
C ASN A 561 -2.88 -7.20 -7.91
N GLY A 562 -2.26 -8.30 -7.49
CA GLY A 562 -2.81 -9.65 -7.63
C GLY A 562 -2.74 -10.24 -9.04
N TYR A 563 -2.25 -9.51 -10.05
CA TYR A 563 -2.18 -10.02 -11.43
C TYR A 563 -1.28 -11.25 -11.57
N ALA A 564 -0.20 -11.33 -10.78
CA ALA A 564 0.65 -12.52 -10.70
C ALA A 564 -0.11 -13.82 -10.42
N LYS A 565 -1.19 -13.75 -9.64
CA LYS A 565 -2.08 -14.89 -9.36
C LYS A 565 -2.83 -15.31 -10.63
N GLU A 566 -3.36 -14.35 -11.39
CA GLU A 566 -4.04 -14.63 -12.65
C GLU A 566 -3.07 -15.25 -13.66
N VAL A 567 -1.86 -14.69 -13.78
CA VAL A 567 -0.76 -15.21 -14.61
C VAL A 567 -0.46 -16.65 -14.26
N ALA A 568 -0.18 -16.94 -12.98
CA ALA A 568 0.10 -18.31 -12.52
C ALA A 568 -1.07 -19.25 -12.84
N ALA A 569 -2.32 -18.82 -12.67
CA ALA A 569 -3.49 -19.65 -12.94
C ALA A 569 -3.64 -20.02 -14.42
N TYR A 570 -3.57 -19.06 -15.35
CA TYR A 570 -3.77 -19.38 -16.77
C TYR A 570 -2.54 -19.97 -17.46
N THR A 571 -1.34 -19.73 -16.91
CA THR A 571 -0.09 -20.36 -17.41
C THR A 571 0.20 -21.72 -16.77
N LYS A 572 -0.69 -22.20 -15.88
CA LYS A 572 -0.49 -23.42 -15.09
C LYS A 572 0.80 -23.39 -14.25
N GLY A 573 1.19 -22.21 -13.75
CA GLY A 573 2.35 -22.01 -12.89
C GLY A 573 3.69 -21.89 -13.62
N LEU A 574 3.68 -21.78 -14.96
CA LEU A 574 4.89 -21.55 -15.76
C LEU A 574 5.23 -20.07 -15.94
N GLY A 575 4.26 -19.18 -15.72
CA GLY A 575 4.44 -17.74 -15.87
C GLY A 575 4.92 -17.08 -14.59
N THR A 576 5.83 -16.11 -14.73
CA THR A 576 6.36 -15.30 -13.63
C THR A 576 6.24 -13.82 -13.97
N LEU A 577 5.93 -13.00 -12.97
CA LEU A 577 5.85 -11.55 -13.07
C LEU A 577 6.90 -10.97 -12.12
N SER A 578 7.82 -10.15 -12.63
CA SER A 578 8.72 -9.33 -11.82
C SER A 578 8.36 -7.86 -12.01
N VAL A 579 8.44 -7.07 -10.93
CA VAL A 579 8.08 -5.64 -10.93
C VAL A 579 9.13 -4.80 -10.22
N SER A 580 9.36 -3.59 -10.71
CA SER A 580 10.23 -2.58 -10.11
C SER A 580 9.59 -1.21 -10.24
N LEU A 581 9.86 -0.27 -9.32
CA LEU A 581 9.24 1.06 -9.37
C LEU A 581 9.81 1.90 -10.54
N ALA A 582 8.97 2.30 -11.49
CA ALA A 582 9.37 3.11 -12.65
C ALA A 582 9.29 4.62 -12.38
N GLY A 583 8.49 5.04 -11.41
CA GLY A 583 8.25 6.45 -11.08
C GLY A 583 6.76 6.78 -10.99
N TYR A 584 6.42 8.05 -11.20
CA TYR A 584 5.05 8.58 -11.14
C TYR A 584 4.61 9.07 -12.51
N GLU A 585 3.43 8.65 -12.95
CA GLU A 585 2.81 9.09 -14.22
C GLU A 585 1.35 9.55 -13.96
N PRO A 586 0.70 10.25 -14.91
CA PRO A 586 -0.68 10.69 -14.74
C PRO A 586 -1.62 9.54 -14.39
N CYS A 587 -2.46 9.76 -13.38
CA CYS A 587 -3.37 8.74 -12.88
C CYS A 587 -4.40 8.35 -13.94
N HIS A 588 -4.52 7.05 -14.22
CA HIS A 588 -5.42 6.50 -15.23
C HIS A 588 -6.90 6.73 -14.88
N ASN A 589 -7.26 6.72 -13.60
CA ASN A 589 -8.62 6.90 -13.09
C ASN A 589 -8.76 8.07 -12.09
N ALA A 590 -8.15 9.22 -12.41
CA ALA A 590 -8.10 10.38 -11.51
C ALA A 590 -9.46 10.80 -10.93
N GLU A 591 -10.52 10.86 -11.74
CA GLU A 591 -11.86 11.28 -11.29
C GLU A 591 -12.43 10.39 -10.18
N GLU A 592 -12.23 9.07 -10.29
CA GLU A 592 -12.71 8.10 -9.31
C GLU A 592 -11.95 8.23 -7.98
N VAL A 593 -10.62 8.38 -8.05
CA VAL A 593 -9.76 8.55 -6.88
C VAL A 593 -10.08 9.87 -6.16
N ILE A 594 -10.32 10.95 -6.90
CA ILE A 594 -10.71 12.26 -6.35
C ILE A 594 -12.07 12.17 -5.66
N ALA A 595 -13.06 11.55 -6.30
CA ALA A 595 -14.39 11.36 -5.73
C ALA A 595 -14.35 10.50 -4.45
N ALA A 596 -13.56 9.43 -4.44
CA ALA A 596 -13.41 8.55 -3.28
C ALA A 596 -12.72 9.24 -2.09
N ARG A 597 -11.72 10.10 -2.35
CA ARG A 597 -11.03 10.88 -1.31
C ARG A 597 -11.89 12.02 -0.75
N ALA A 598 -12.81 12.56 -1.55
CA ALA A 598 -13.74 13.64 -1.18
C ALA A 598 -13.06 14.82 -0.44
N TYR A 599 -11.82 15.14 -0.82
CA TYR A 599 -11.04 16.19 -0.17
C TYR A 599 -11.55 17.58 -0.60
N SER A 600 -11.78 18.46 0.38
CA SER A 600 -12.21 19.83 0.13
C SER A 600 -11.12 20.80 0.60
N PRO A 601 -10.40 21.46 -0.35
CA PRO A 601 -9.36 22.43 -0.03
C PRO A 601 -9.84 23.62 0.80
N GLU A 602 -11.08 24.06 0.60
CA GLU A 602 -11.68 25.21 1.28
C GLU A 602 -12.00 24.91 2.76
N ASN A 603 -12.22 23.64 3.10
CA ASN A 603 -12.47 23.21 4.48
C ASN A 603 -11.17 22.89 5.25
N ASP A 604 -10.00 22.89 4.59
CA ASP A 604 -8.71 22.67 5.24
C ASP A 604 -8.20 23.96 5.91
N LEU A 605 -8.69 24.24 7.12
CA LEU A 605 -8.32 25.44 7.89
C LEU A 605 -6.81 25.55 8.17
N ARG A 606 -6.07 24.43 8.16
CA ARG A 606 -4.61 24.43 8.35
C ARG A 606 -3.85 24.83 7.08
N ASN A 607 -4.47 24.66 5.91
CA ASN A 607 -3.89 24.96 4.60
C ASN A 607 -4.91 25.73 3.75
N THR A 608 -5.43 26.83 4.31
CA THR A 608 -6.46 27.64 3.64
C THR A 608 -5.88 28.31 2.38
N PRO A 609 -6.62 28.34 1.26
CA PRO A 609 -6.25 29.10 0.07
C PRO A 609 -6.57 30.60 0.21
N ASP A 610 -7.30 30.99 1.26
CA ASP A 610 -7.80 32.36 1.43
C ASP A 610 -6.75 33.29 2.05
N SER A 611 -6.76 34.54 1.60
CA SER A 611 -5.84 35.58 2.08
C SER A 611 -6.49 36.48 3.13
N VAL A 612 -5.68 37.06 4.02
CA VAL A 612 -6.16 37.92 5.11
C VAL A 612 -5.75 39.36 4.82
N PHE A 613 -6.71 40.25 4.65
CA PHE A 613 -6.50 41.67 4.41
C PHE A 613 -7.00 42.50 5.59
N CYS A 614 -6.46 43.71 5.77
CA CYS A 614 -6.97 44.62 6.79
C CYS A 614 -8.08 45.51 6.20
N SER A 615 -9.30 45.44 6.75
CA SER A 615 -10.37 46.39 6.44
C SER A 615 -10.90 47.00 7.75
N HIS A 616 -10.94 48.33 7.83
CA HIS A 616 -11.44 49.08 8.99
C HIS A 616 -10.78 48.71 10.34
N GLY A 617 -9.52 48.28 10.34
CA GLY A 617 -8.79 47.91 11.55
C GLY A 617 -9.10 46.51 12.09
N ALA A 618 -9.74 45.65 11.29
CA ALA A 618 -9.92 44.23 11.58
C ALA A 618 -9.46 43.37 10.38
N GLY A 619 -8.84 42.22 10.67
CA GLY A 619 -8.48 41.25 9.63
C GLY A 619 -9.74 40.65 9.00
N THR A 620 -9.87 40.77 7.70
CA THR A 620 -10.96 40.22 6.88
C THR A 620 -10.39 39.12 5.99
N VAL A 621 -11.02 37.96 5.97
CA VAL A 621 -10.63 36.85 5.09
C VAL A 621 -11.26 37.08 3.71
N ILE A 622 -10.42 37.13 2.67
CA ILE A 622 -10.84 37.26 1.29
C ILE A 622 -10.71 35.89 0.60
N PRO A 623 -11.79 35.38 -0.02
CA PRO A 623 -11.77 34.12 -0.74
C PRO A 623 -10.69 34.10 -1.84
N TRP A 624 -10.06 32.94 -2.03
CA TRP A 624 -8.95 32.73 -2.98
C TRP A 624 -9.18 33.26 -4.41
N HIS A 625 -10.41 33.22 -4.91
CA HIS A 625 -10.79 33.67 -6.26
C HIS A 625 -10.93 35.20 -6.38
N GLU A 626 -11.04 35.92 -5.26
CA GLU A 626 -11.15 37.38 -5.23
C GLU A 626 -9.81 38.07 -4.89
N VAL A 627 -8.78 37.33 -4.49
CA VAL A 627 -7.50 37.88 -4.00
C VAL A 627 -6.84 38.83 -5.00
N TYR A 628 -6.92 38.54 -6.31
CA TYR A 628 -6.37 39.42 -7.36
C TYR A 628 -6.98 40.82 -7.40
N ASN A 629 -8.20 41.01 -6.89
CA ASN A 629 -8.85 42.32 -6.86
C ASN A 629 -8.36 43.20 -5.69
N TYR A 630 -7.70 42.61 -4.70
CA TYR A 630 -7.28 43.28 -3.46
C TYR A 630 -5.75 43.31 -3.28
N MET A 631 -4.98 42.65 -4.15
CA MET A 631 -3.52 42.65 -4.11
C MET A 631 -2.94 44.07 -4.17
N HIS A 632 -1.83 44.30 -3.47
CA HIS A 632 -1.15 45.60 -3.48
C HIS A 632 0.01 45.65 -4.48
N LEU A 633 0.45 44.50 -5.00
CA LEU A 633 1.47 44.38 -6.04
C LEU A 633 0.85 44.00 -7.40
N PRO A 634 1.35 44.55 -8.52
CA PRO A 634 0.89 44.18 -9.86
C PRO A 634 1.30 42.74 -10.22
N LEU A 635 0.52 42.10 -11.09
CA LEU A 635 0.86 40.77 -11.64
C LEU A 635 2.04 40.85 -12.62
N MET A 636 2.69 39.72 -12.83
CA MET A 636 3.85 39.61 -13.72
C MET A 636 3.49 40.09 -15.15
N GLY A 637 4.12 41.19 -15.58
CA GLY A 637 3.93 41.79 -16.92
C GLY A 637 3.08 43.06 -16.98
N GLU A 638 2.48 43.50 -15.86
CA GLU A 638 1.88 44.84 -15.75
C GLU A 638 2.97 45.87 -15.39
N ALA A 639 3.08 46.94 -16.17
CA ALA A 639 4.12 47.95 -16.00
C ALA A 639 4.00 48.64 -14.63
N ARG A 640 5.11 48.72 -13.89
CA ARG A 640 5.22 49.56 -12.68
C ARG A 640 5.29 51.02 -13.12
N ASP A 641 4.20 51.77 -12.98
CA ASP A 641 4.28 53.22 -13.05
C ASP A 641 5.05 53.73 -11.82
N ASN A 642 6.26 54.22 -12.07
CA ASN A 642 7.08 54.90 -11.07
C ASN A 642 6.50 56.28 -10.82
N ASP A 643 6.12 56.58 -9.57
CA ASP A 643 6.02 57.97 -9.11
C ASP A 643 6.83 58.16 -7.82
N GLU A 644 8.01 58.76 -8.00
CA GLU A 644 8.72 59.50 -6.96
C GLU A 644 8.04 60.87 -6.76
N SER A 645 7.64 61.22 -5.54
CA SER A 645 8.04 62.47 -4.86
C SER A 645 7.24 62.70 -3.57
N GLY A 646 7.94 63.12 -2.52
CA GLY A 646 7.40 63.34 -1.19
C GLY A 646 6.78 64.74 -0.94
N ALA A 647 5.67 64.74 -0.19
CA ALA A 647 5.14 65.71 0.81
C ALA A 647 5.11 67.24 0.52
N PRO A 648 4.30 68.10 1.22
CA PRO A 648 3.28 67.89 2.27
C PRO A 648 1.92 68.70 2.15
N VAL A 649 0.90 68.26 2.91
CA VAL A 649 -0.11 69.01 3.73
C VAL A 649 -1.09 70.08 3.13
N ASN A 650 -2.39 69.85 3.40
CA ASN A 650 -3.56 70.76 3.66
C ASN A 650 -4.55 71.23 2.55
N ALA A 651 -5.82 70.89 2.84
CA ALA A 651 -7.06 71.70 2.85
C ALA A 651 -8.00 71.85 1.61
N THR A 652 -9.28 71.56 1.92
CA THR A 652 -10.55 72.17 1.44
C THR A 652 -11.16 71.84 0.06
N THR A 653 -12.31 71.14 0.12
CA THR A 653 -13.60 71.33 -0.60
C THR A 653 -13.61 71.97 -2.00
N SER A 654 -14.18 71.30 -3.01
CA SER A 654 -15.60 71.39 -3.44
C SER A 654 -15.84 70.81 -4.86
N LYS A 655 -17.11 70.48 -5.12
CA LYS A 655 -17.74 69.82 -6.28
C LYS A 655 -17.34 70.31 -7.68
N GLU A 656 -17.34 69.40 -8.65
CA GLU A 656 -18.06 69.59 -9.92
C GLU A 656 -18.44 68.25 -10.58
N ARG A 657 -19.69 68.15 -11.04
CA ARG A 657 -20.28 67.03 -11.80
C ARG A 657 -20.05 67.28 -13.29
N ALA A 658 -19.78 66.22 -14.05
CA ALA A 658 -19.97 66.19 -15.49
C ALA A 658 -20.90 65.02 -15.87
N GLU A 659 -22.07 65.35 -16.43
CA GLU A 659 -23.03 64.41 -17.03
C GLU A 659 -22.64 64.15 -18.50
N ILE A 660 -22.84 62.92 -18.99
CA ILE A 660 -22.68 62.54 -20.41
C ILE A 660 -24.06 62.17 -20.97
N PHE A 661 -24.45 62.80 -22.08
CA PHE A 661 -25.68 62.55 -22.84
C PHE A 661 -25.56 61.30 -23.72
N VAL A 662 -26.63 60.51 -23.82
CA VAL A 662 -26.79 59.36 -24.74
C VAL A 662 -27.80 59.71 -25.84
N THR A 663 -27.51 59.36 -27.09
CA THR A 663 -28.34 59.69 -28.27
C THR A 663 -29.41 58.64 -28.56
N THR A 664 -30.47 59.05 -29.24
CA THR A 664 -31.70 58.29 -29.48
C THR A 664 -31.56 57.06 -30.38
N GLU A 665 -30.42 56.86 -31.04
CA GLU A 665 -30.19 55.70 -31.93
C GLU A 665 -29.82 54.42 -31.15
N GLU A 666 -29.25 54.53 -29.96
CA GLU A 666 -28.92 53.37 -29.10
C GLU A 666 -30.16 52.74 -28.44
N ILE A 667 -31.26 53.50 -28.32
CA ILE A 667 -32.49 53.04 -27.66
C ILE A 667 -33.29 52.11 -28.58
N ASP A 668 -33.33 52.40 -29.89
CA ASP A 668 -34.11 51.61 -30.85
C ASP A 668 -33.47 50.23 -31.16
N GLU A 669 -32.16 50.11 -30.98
CA GLU A 669 -31.43 48.86 -31.20
C GLU A 669 -31.65 47.82 -30.08
N ILE A 670 -31.91 48.29 -28.85
CA ILE A 670 -32.15 47.46 -27.67
C ILE A 670 -33.57 46.87 -27.70
N ILE A 671 -34.55 47.63 -28.21
CA ILE A 671 -35.96 47.22 -28.25
C ILE A 671 -36.18 46.07 -29.26
N ASN A 672 -35.47 46.08 -30.39
CA ASN A 672 -35.63 45.05 -31.42
C ASN A 672 -35.04 43.67 -31.04
N LYS A 673 -34.14 43.59 -30.05
CA LYS A 673 -33.52 42.33 -29.63
C LYS A 673 -34.29 41.54 -28.57
N THR A 674 -35.35 42.11 -27.97
CA THR A 674 -36.06 41.47 -26.83
C THR A 674 -37.38 40.79 -27.20
N ALA A 675 -37.84 40.84 -28.44
CA ALA A 675 -39.20 40.43 -28.79
C ALA A 675 -39.43 38.94 -29.16
N TYR A 676 -38.40 38.11 -29.36
CA TYR A 676 -38.61 36.71 -29.80
C TYR A 676 -37.60 35.70 -29.24
N ALA A 677 -37.86 35.15 -28.04
CA ALA A 677 -37.25 33.90 -27.61
C ALA A 677 -38.02 33.23 -26.45
N ASN A 678 -39.19 32.66 -26.74
CA ASN A 678 -39.83 31.68 -25.85
C ASN A 678 -40.47 30.58 -26.71
N ARG A 679 -39.79 29.44 -26.87
CA ARG A 679 -40.40 28.11 -27.17
C ARG A 679 -39.40 26.95 -26.96
N SER A 680 -39.67 26.19 -25.89
CA SER A 680 -39.50 24.73 -25.66
C SER A 680 -38.18 23.98 -25.92
N GLY A 681 -37.76 23.19 -24.91
CA GLY A 681 -37.23 21.82 -25.13
C GLY A 681 -36.03 21.41 -24.28
N ARG A 682 -36.22 20.50 -23.32
CA ARG A 682 -35.18 19.85 -22.48
C ARG A 682 -34.11 19.11 -23.31
N LYS A 683 -32.82 19.30 -22.95
CA LYS A 683 -31.79 18.26 -22.74
C LYS A 683 -30.52 18.93 -22.18
N GLY A 684 -30.14 18.58 -20.94
CA GLY A 684 -28.96 19.14 -20.28
C GLY A 684 -27.70 18.41 -20.73
N SER A 685 -26.78 19.12 -21.37
CA SER A 685 -25.39 18.72 -21.55
C SER A 685 -24.51 19.90 -21.16
N TYR A 686 -23.75 19.78 -20.07
CA TYR A 686 -22.65 20.70 -19.76
C TYR A 686 -21.51 20.43 -20.74
N LYS A 687 -21.55 21.12 -21.87
CA LYS A 687 -20.44 21.27 -22.82
C LYS A 687 -20.50 22.71 -23.32
N GLY A 688 -19.42 23.46 -23.15
CA GLY A 688 -19.26 24.77 -23.81
C GLY A 688 -19.07 25.96 -22.87
N ILE A 689 -17.96 25.99 -22.13
CA ILE A 689 -17.29 27.27 -21.79
C ILE A 689 -15.86 27.29 -22.39
N SER A 690 -15.21 26.14 -22.56
CA SER A 690 -13.85 26.11 -23.14
C SER A 690 -13.80 26.26 -24.67
N GLU A 691 -14.90 26.00 -25.39
CA GLU A 691 -14.92 26.04 -26.86
C GLU A 691 -15.14 27.46 -27.41
N ALA A 692 -15.93 28.30 -26.73
CA ALA A 692 -16.18 29.68 -27.13
C ALA A 692 -14.96 30.62 -26.94
N MET A 693 -14.00 30.22 -26.11
CA MET A 693 -12.73 30.96 -25.92
C MET A 693 -11.64 30.50 -26.90
N ARG A 694 -11.71 29.24 -27.40
CA ARG A 694 -10.76 28.65 -28.36
C ARG A 694 -10.80 29.31 -29.74
N GLU A 695 -11.95 29.86 -30.15
CA GLU A 695 -12.12 30.41 -31.51
C GLU A 695 -11.67 31.88 -31.67
N ARG A 696 -11.39 32.58 -30.57
CA ARG A 696 -11.05 34.02 -30.60
C ARG A 696 -9.56 34.37 -30.60
N ARG A 697 -8.64 33.38 -30.48
CA ARG A 697 -7.18 33.63 -30.48
C ARG A 697 -6.50 33.52 -31.86
N ARG A 698 -7.24 33.31 -32.95
CA ARG A 698 -6.66 33.13 -34.30
C ARG A 698 -6.51 34.39 -35.15
N ILE A 699 -6.98 35.56 -34.73
CA ILE A 699 -6.85 36.78 -35.53
C ILE A 699 -6.24 37.88 -34.68
N GLY A 700 -4.99 38.24 -35.02
CA GLY A 700 -4.24 39.30 -34.36
C GLY A 700 -4.90 40.67 -34.54
N GLY A 701 -5.07 41.39 -33.44
CA GLY A 701 -5.56 42.75 -33.39
C GLY A 701 -5.58 43.26 -31.95
N LYS A 702 -5.07 44.48 -31.73
CA LYS A 702 -4.87 45.14 -30.43
C LYS A 702 -6.08 45.00 -29.47
N PRO A 703 -5.86 44.91 -28.14
CA PRO A 703 -6.95 44.85 -27.19
C PRO A 703 -7.70 46.20 -27.17
N ILE A 704 -8.99 46.13 -27.49
CA ILE A 704 -9.99 47.15 -27.19
C ILE A 704 -10.44 46.88 -25.76
N ASN A 705 -10.36 47.88 -24.88
CA ASN A 705 -10.87 47.80 -23.51
C ASN A 705 -12.35 47.37 -23.53
N PRO A 706 -12.73 46.22 -22.94
CA PRO A 706 -14.12 45.93 -22.69
C PRO A 706 -14.59 46.82 -21.53
N THR A 707 -15.60 47.64 -21.80
CA THR A 707 -16.38 48.34 -20.77
C THR A 707 -16.87 47.33 -19.72
N PRO A 708 -16.87 47.68 -18.43
CA PRO A 708 -17.26 46.77 -17.38
C PRO A 708 -18.77 46.50 -17.48
N THR A 709 -19.13 45.30 -17.93
CA THR A 709 -20.44 44.74 -17.61
C THR A 709 -20.44 44.43 -16.13
N SER A 710 -21.22 45.18 -15.36
CA SER A 710 -21.46 44.94 -13.94
C SER A 710 -21.97 43.51 -13.74
N TYR A 711 -21.10 42.60 -13.30
CA TYR A 711 -21.56 41.42 -12.58
C TYR A 711 -22.11 41.94 -11.26
N LYS A 712 -23.44 41.92 -11.12
CA LYS A 712 -24.07 42.03 -9.79
C LYS A 712 -23.63 40.79 -9.01
N GLY A 713 -22.62 40.95 -8.17
CA GLY A 713 -22.25 39.95 -7.17
C GLY A 713 -23.50 39.51 -6.42
N THR A 714 -23.71 38.21 -6.31
CA THR A 714 -24.77 37.68 -5.44
C THR A 714 -24.45 38.14 -4.02
N PRO A 715 -25.35 38.87 -3.34
CA PRO A 715 -25.04 39.42 -2.02
C PRO A 715 -24.75 38.29 -1.03
N VAL A 716 -23.72 38.48 -0.19
CA VAL A 716 -23.43 37.61 0.96
C VAL A 716 -24.71 37.52 1.80
N LYS A 717 -25.29 36.33 1.87
CA LYS A 717 -26.54 36.11 2.58
C LYS A 717 -26.25 35.90 4.07
N ASP A 718 -26.97 36.58 4.95
CA ASP A 718 -26.91 36.31 6.40
C ASP A 718 -27.22 34.82 6.65
N LYS A 719 -26.41 34.16 7.49
CA LYS A 719 -26.61 32.77 7.90
C LYS A 719 -27.63 32.65 9.02
N TYR A 720 -28.63 31.81 8.82
CA TYR A 720 -29.65 31.47 9.81
C TYR A 720 -29.66 29.97 10.09
N MET A 721 -29.92 29.60 11.34
CA MET A 721 -30.15 28.21 11.73
C MET A 721 -31.57 28.06 12.28
N LEU A 722 -32.34 27.14 11.70
CA LEU A 722 -33.68 26.76 12.16
C LEU A 722 -33.60 25.40 12.83
N ILE A 723 -34.12 25.30 14.04
CA ILE A 723 -34.07 24.08 14.85
C ILE A 723 -35.48 23.73 15.31
N ASP A 724 -35.92 22.51 15.03
CA ASP A 724 -37.09 21.94 15.72
C ASP A 724 -36.67 21.50 17.13
N GLY A 725 -37.14 22.25 18.13
CA GLY A 725 -36.78 22.06 19.51
C GLY A 725 -37.25 20.74 20.10
N TYR A 726 -38.42 20.22 19.72
CA TYR A 726 -38.90 18.95 20.28
C TYR A 726 -38.27 17.74 19.61
N ASN A 727 -38.00 17.81 18.30
CA ASN A 727 -37.22 16.79 17.62
C ASN A 727 -35.83 16.61 18.26
N VAL A 728 -35.14 17.73 18.53
CA VAL A 728 -33.81 17.70 19.16
C VAL A 728 -33.86 17.21 20.61
N VAL A 729 -34.83 17.67 21.41
CA VAL A 729 -35.02 17.20 22.80
C VAL A 729 -35.21 15.67 22.86
N HIS A 730 -35.98 15.10 21.94
CA HIS A 730 -36.21 13.65 21.90
C HIS A 730 -35.04 12.85 21.30
N ALA A 731 -34.24 13.46 20.43
CA ALA A 731 -33.09 12.81 19.81
C ALA A 731 -31.89 12.68 20.76
N TRP A 732 -31.67 13.66 21.64
CA TRP A 732 -30.50 13.70 22.53
C TRP A 732 -30.77 12.94 23.82
N ALA A 733 -29.93 11.95 24.15
CA ALA A 733 -30.15 11.06 25.29
C ALA A 733 -30.23 11.82 26.63
N GLU A 734 -29.40 12.86 26.83
CA GLU A 734 -29.42 13.69 28.03
C GLU A 734 -30.73 14.48 28.15
N LEU A 735 -31.16 15.16 27.07
CA LEU A 735 -32.37 15.99 27.08
C LEU A 735 -33.65 15.15 27.15
N ASN A 736 -33.67 13.98 26.49
CA ASN A 736 -34.82 13.08 26.52
C ASN A 736 -35.06 12.53 27.94
N SER A 737 -33.98 12.22 28.68
CA SER A 737 -34.09 11.79 30.09
C SER A 737 -34.65 12.87 31.04
N ILE A 738 -34.46 14.14 30.70
CA ILE A 738 -35.01 15.29 31.43
C ILE A 738 -36.47 15.52 31.01
N ALA A 739 -36.76 15.39 29.71
CA ALA A 739 -38.09 15.56 29.13
C ALA A 739 -39.13 14.59 29.70
N GLU A 740 -38.73 13.34 30.02
CA GLU A 740 -39.59 12.35 30.68
C GLU A 740 -40.09 12.81 32.06
N LYS A 741 -39.37 13.72 32.73
CA LYS A 741 -39.72 14.24 34.07
C LYS A 741 -40.30 15.66 34.03
N ASP A 742 -39.74 16.51 33.18
CA ASP A 742 -40.17 17.90 32.99
C ASP A 742 -39.80 18.39 31.58
N MET A 743 -40.81 18.46 30.71
CA MET A 743 -40.65 18.95 29.33
C MET A 743 -40.21 20.41 29.28
N GLY A 744 -40.63 21.23 30.26
CA GLY A 744 -40.22 22.63 30.35
C GLY A 744 -38.75 22.78 30.72
N GLY A 745 -38.28 21.93 31.64
CA GLY A 745 -36.86 21.84 32.02
C GLY A 745 -35.95 21.41 30.87
N ALA A 746 -36.38 20.43 30.05
CA ALA A 746 -35.64 20.00 28.88
C ALA A 746 -35.56 21.09 27.79
N ALA A 747 -36.67 21.79 27.53
CA ALA A 747 -36.71 22.91 26.60
C ALA A 747 -35.80 24.07 27.07
N GLY A 748 -35.81 24.40 28.36
CA GLY A 748 -34.92 25.41 28.93
C GLY A 748 -33.43 25.06 28.78
N ARG A 749 -33.06 23.80 29.03
CA ARG A 749 -31.67 23.34 28.85
C ARG A 749 -31.23 23.35 27.39
N LEU A 750 -32.13 23.00 26.46
CA LEU A 750 -31.85 23.14 25.02
C LEU A 750 -31.61 24.61 24.64
N MET A 751 -32.45 25.54 25.12
CA MET A 751 -32.27 26.97 24.86
C MET A 751 -30.89 27.48 25.32
N ASP A 752 -30.39 27.03 26.47
CA ASP A 752 -29.07 27.40 26.96
C ASP A 752 -27.93 26.87 26.07
N ILE A 753 -28.03 25.61 25.63
CA ILE A 753 -27.03 25.00 24.74
C ILE A 753 -27.00 25.73 23.39
N VAL A 754 -28.17 25.96 22.80
CA VAL A 754 -28.29 26.64 21.49
C VAL A 754 -27.87 28.11 21.59
N SER A 755 -28.13 28.78 22.71
CA SER A 755 -27.66 30.15 22.94
C SER A 755 -26.13 30.24 22.95
N ASN A 756 -25.46 29.33 23.66
CA ASN A 756 -24.01 29.23 23.67
C ASN A 756 -23.45 28.91 22.28
N TYR A 757 -24.06 27.95 21.57
CA TYR A 757 -23.67 27.59 20.21
C TYR A 757 -23.80 28.78 19.24
N SER A 758 -24.93 29.49 19.25
CA SER A 758 -25.14 30.69 18.45
C SER A 758 -24.13 31.80 18.79
N GLY A 759 -23.72 31.90 20.06
CA GLY A 759 -22.72 32.86 20.50
C GLY A 759 -21.31 32.56 19.99
N ILE A 760 -20.95 31.27 19.93
CA ILE A 760 -19.64 30.82 19.43
C ILE A 760 -19.57 30.91 17.90
N THR A 761 -20.66 30.56 17.21
CA THR A 761 -20.68 30.47 15.75
C THR A 761 -21.01 31.79 15.05
N GLY A 762 -21.63 32.74 15.75
CA GLY A 762 -22.15 33.97 15.17
C GLY A 762 -23.38 33.77 14.26
N ILE A 763 -23.94 32.56 14.20
CA ILE A 763 -25.10 32.22 13.36
C ILE A 763 -26.38 32.63 14.09
N LYS A 764 -27.26 33.37 13.42
CA LYS A 764 -28.56 33.76 13.97
C LYS A 764 -29.47 32.52 14.05
N THR A 765 -29.85 32.13 15.26
CA THR A 765 -30.59 30.87 15.47
C THR A 765 -32.03 31.13 15.88
N ILE A 766 -32.95 30.42 15.23
CA ILE A 766 -34.38 30.40 15.54
C ILE A 766 -34.74 28.98 15.98
N LEU A 767 -35.16 28.85 17.24
CA LEU A 767 -35.58 27.60 17.85
C LEU A 767 -37.11 27.55 17.88
N VAL A 768 -37.72 26.55 17.26
CA VAL A 768 -39.17 26.44 17.10
C VAL A 768 -39.69 25.31 17.99
N PHE A 769 -40.71 25.59 18.81
CA PHE A 769 -41.41 24.61 19.61
C PHE A 769 -42.89 24.56 19.21
N ASP A 770 -43.47 23.36 19.21
CA ASP A 770 -44.91 23.20 19.05
C ASP A 770 -45.69 23.77 20.25
N ALA A 771 -46.83 24.41 20.01
CA ALA A 771 -47.72 24.79 21.11
C ALA A 771 -48.36 23.55 21.78
N TYR A 772 -47.92 23.25 23.00
CA TYR A 772 -48.59 22.26 23.86
C TYR A 772 -49.91 22.80 24.44
N LYS A 773 -51.03 22.18 24.03
CA LYS A 773 -52.37 22.13 24.69
C LYS A 773 -52.88 23.39 25.44
N VAL A 774 -52.88 24.56 24.81
CA VAL A 774 -53.75 25.68 25.25
C VAL A 774 -54.63 26.13 24.07
N PRO A 775 -55.97 26.01 24.16
CA PRO A 775 -56.85 26.44 23.07
C PRO A 775 -56.77 27.95 22.86
N GLY A 776 -56.33 28.40 21.68
CA GLY A 776 -56.35 29.80 21.28
C GLY A 776 -55.03 30.57 21.38
N HIS A 777 -53.89 29.89 21.49
CA HIS A 777 -52.58 30.55 21.50
C HIS A 777 -52.20 31.07 20.10
N SER A 778 -51.90 32.36 19.98
CA SER A 778 -51.23 32.94 18.81
C SER A 778 -49.74 32.63 18.82
N THR A 779 -49.09 32.66 17.65
CA THR A 779 -47.63 32.51 17.53
C THR A 779 -46.94 33.50 18.48
N GLU A 780 -46.11 32.99 19.39
CA GLU A 780 -45.36 33.81 20.35
C GLU A 780 -43.87 33.74 20.01
N GLU A 781 -43.27 34.89 19.73
CA GLU A 781 -41.84 35.02 19.49
C GLU A 781 -41.17 35.64 20.72
N ILE A 782 -40.30 34.88 21.38
CA ILE A 782 -39.56 35.29 22.57
C ILE A 782 -38.09 35.39 22.21
N LYS A 783 -37.44 36.51 22.54
CA LYS A 783 -35.98 36.60 22.47
C LYS A 783 -35.37 36.02 23.74
N TYR A 784 -34.67 34.90 23.60
CA TYR A 784 -33.93 34.27 24.70
C TYR A 784 -32.45 34.49 24.45
N HIS A 785 -31.81 35.36 25.24
CA HIS A 785 -30.41 35.76 25.02
C HIS A 785 -30.16 36.25 23.57
N ASN A 786 -29.28 35.56 22.83
CA ASN A 786 -28.91 35.83 21.45
C ASN A 786 -29.70 35.00 20.41
N ILE A 787 -30.68 34.21 20.84
CA ILE A 787 -31.51 33.36 19.97
C ILE A 787 -32.98 33.79 20.00
N THR A 788 -33.71 33.47 18.93
CA THR A 788 -35.16 33.71 18.85
C THR A 788 -35.88 32.39 19.06
N VAL A 789 -36.76 32.32 20.05
CA VAL A 789 -37.58 31.14 20.34
C VAL A 789 -38.99 31.41 19.86
N VAL A 790 -39.55 30.52 19.05
CA VAL A 790 -40.89 30.64 18.47
C VAL A 790 -41.76 29.49 18.96
N TYR A 791 -42.86 29.81 19.62
CA TYR A 791 -43.93 28.84 19.89
C TYR A 791 -45.00 28.97 18.80
N THR A 792 -45.26 27.88 18.08
CA THR A 792 -46.24 27.88 16.98
C THR A 792 -47.67 28.06 17.49
N LYS A 793 -48.63 28.39 16.62
CA LYS A 793 -50.06 28.42 16.98
C LYS A 793 -50.61 26.99 17.13
N THR A 794 -51.68 26.80 17.90
CA THR A 794 -52.25 25.47 18.25
C THR A 794 -52.63 24.55 17.06
N ALA A 795 -52.64 25.06 15.83
CA ALA A 795 -52.99 24.33 14.59
C ALA A 795 -51.84 24.29 13.55
N GLU A 796 -50.62 24.67 13.93
CA GLU A 796 -49.42 24.69 13.07
C GLU A 796 -48.29 23.94 13.77
N THR A 797 -47.71 22.95 13.08
CA THR A 797 -46.53 22.22 13.58
C THR A 797 -45.26 23.03 13.34
N ALA A 798 -44.21 22.75 14.11
CA ALA A 798 -42.87 23.31 13.97
C ALA A 798 -42.35 23.09 12.55
N ASP A 799 -42.53 21.89 12.01
CA ASP A 799 -42.20 21.53 10.62
C ASP A 799 -42.83 22.50 9.63
N ARG A 800 -44.14 22.75 9.75
CA ARG A 800 -44.87 23.65 8.84
C ARG A 800 -44.41 25.10 8.96
N TYR A 801 -43.99 25.52 10.15
CA TYR A 801 -43.39 26.83 10.36
C TYR A 801 -42.01 26.92 9.69
N ILE A 802 -41.16 25.91 9.88
CA ILE A 802 -39.82 25.81 9.32
C ILE A 802 -39.86 25.76 7.79
N GLU A 803 -40.74 24.94 7.21
CA GLU A 803 -40.96 24.86 5.77
C GLU A 803 -41.38 26.21 5.17
N ARG A 804 -42.36 26.88 5.79
CA ARG A 804 -42.80 28.21 5.34
C ARG A 804 -41.66 29.21 5.42
N TYR A 805 -40.93 29.23 6.54
CA TYR A 805 -39.83 30.18 6.73
C TYR A 805 -38.68 29.92 5.75
N ALA A 806 -38.30 28.66 5.55
CA ALA A 806 -37.27 28.24 4.62
C ALA A 806 -37.65 28.53 3.16
N HIS A 807 -38.91 28.32 2.77
CA HIS A 807 -39.38 28.66 1.43
C HIS A 807 -39.41 30.17 1.18
N ASP A 808 -39.95 30.94 2.13
CA ASP A 808 -40.10 32.39 2.00
C ASP A 808 -38.75 33.12 2.05
N ASN A 809 -37.77 32.57 2.78
CA ASN A 809 -36.49 33.23 3.04
C ASN A 809 -35.25 32.53 2.49
N GLY A 810 -35.32 31.29 1.98
CA GLY A 810 -34.17 30.53 1.46
C GLY A 810 -33.50 31.17 0.24
N LYS A 811 -34.24 32.02 -0.50
CA LYS A 811 -33.64 32.85 -1.56
C LYS A 811 -32.86 34.05 -1.03
N LYS A 812 -33.17 34.53 0.17
CA LYS A 812 -32.61 35.75 0.78
C LYS A 812 -31.50 35.46 1.79
N TYR A 813 -31.61 34.36 2.54
CA TYR A 813 -30.66 33.95 3.59
C TYR A 813 -30.04 32.59 3.28
N ASP A 814 -28.88 32.31 3.85
CA ASP A 814 -28.29 30.96 3.87
C ASP A 814 -28.80 30.24 5.10
N ILE A 815 -29.75 29.32 4.92
CA ILE A 815 -30.52 28.71 6.03
C ILE A 815 -30.05 27.27 6.22
N ILE A 816 -29.64 26.95 7.45
CA ILE A 816 -29.35 25.60 7.92
C ILE A 816 -30.56 25.12 8.72
N VAL A 817 -31.13 23.97 8.37
CA VAL A 817 -32.22 23.36 9.14
C VAL A 817 -31.71 22.12 9.84
N VAL A 818 -31.93 22.05 11.16
CA VAL A 818 -31.60 20.90 11.99
C VAL A 818 -32.85 20.03 12.13
N THR A 819 -32.85 18.86 11.47
CA THR A 819 -33.93 17.88 11.55
C THR A 819 -33.43 16.47 11.24
N SER A 820 -34.03 15.47 11.89
CA SER A 820 -33.80 14.06 11.61
C SER A 820 -34.95 13.39 10.86
N ASP A 821 -36.00 14.12 10.44
CA ASP A 821 -37.12 13.56 9.67
C ASP A 821 -36.79 13.50 8.16
N GLY A 822 -36.89 12.30 7.59
CA GLY A 822 -36.61 12.05 6.18
C GLY A 822 -37.57 12.76 5.20
N VAL A 823 -38.81 13.04 5.60
CA VAL A 823 -39.79 13.77 4.76
C VAL A 823 -39.41 15.25 4.67
N GLU A 824 -39.07 15.87 5.80
CA GLU A 824 -38.61 17.27 5.84
C GLU A 824 -37.32 17.48 5.04
N GLN A 825 -36.36 16.54 5.11
CA GLN A 825 -35.10 16.64 4.39
C GLN A 825 -35.28 16.77 2.87
N VAL A 826 -36.29 16.12 2.29
CA VAL A 826 -36.59 16.22 0.86
C VAL A 826 -37.17 17.60 0.52
N ILE A 827 -38.06 18.12 1.36
CA ILE A 827 -38.75 19.41 1.16
C ILE A 827 -37.76 20.57 1.30
N ILE A 828 -36.89 20.54 2.30
CA ILE A 828 -35.91 21.58 2.59
C ILE A 828 -34.82 21.66 1.51
N ARG A 829 -34.37 20.51 0.97
CA ARG A 829 -33.48 20.48 -0.21
C ARG A 829 -34.12 21.13 -1.42
N GLY A 830 -35.43 20.94 -1.61
CA GLY A 830 -36.21 21.59 -2.67
C GLY A 830 -36.24 23.12 -2.57
N ALA A 831 -36.08 23.68 -1.36
CA ALA A 831 -36.02 25.12 -1.09
C ALA A 831 -34.61 25.73 -1.22
N GLY A 832 -33.57 24.91 -1.44
CA GLY A 832 -32.18 25.35 -1.56
C GLY A 832 -31.48 25.66 -0.24
N CYS A 833 -31.95 25.08 0.87
CA CYS A 833 -31.38 25.23 2.20
C CYS A 833 -30.45 24.06 2.56
N THR A 834 -29.53 24.28 3.49
CA THR A 834 -28.58 23.28 3.99
C THR A 834 -29.23 22.48 5.13
N LEU A 835 -28.94 21.18 5.22
CA LEU A 835 -29.49 20.30 6.25
C LEU A 835 -28.40 19.80 7.18
N MET A 836 -28.75 19.66 8.45
CA MET A 836 -27.92 19.07 9.50
C MET A 836 -28.79 18.09 10.31
N SER A 837 -28.28 16.90 10.61
CA SER A 837 -29.04 15.96 11.45
C SER A 837 -28.98 16.38 12.93
N SER A 838 -29.95 15.92 13.74
CA SER A 838 -29.97 16.25 15.17
C SER A 838 -28.76 15.66 15.92
N ARG A 839 -28.17 14.56 15.42
CA ARG A 839 -26.96 13.93 15.99
C ARG A 839 -25.69 14.69 15.61
N ASP A 840 -25.54 15.08 14.35
CA ASP A 840 -24.39 15.89 13.90
C ASP A 840 -24.36 17.24 14.64
N PHE A 841 -25.55 17.80 14.91
CA PHE A 841 -25.70 19.01 15.71
C PHE A 841 -25.28 18.82 17.17
N GLU A 842 -25.53 17.64 17.76
CA GLU A 842 -25.09 17.29 19.13
C GLU A 842 -23.56 17.26 19.24
N GLU A 843 -22.92 16.55 18.30
CA GLU A 843 -21.46 16.43 18.24
C GLU A 843 -20.79 17.79 17.99
N ASP A 844 -21.36 18.60 17.09
CA ASP A 844 -20.82 19.94 16.82
C ASP A 844 -20.98 20.88 18.02
N CYS A 845 -22.08 20.78 18.77
CA CYS A 845 -22.27 21.52 20.02
C CYS A 845 -21.26 21.13 21.09
N LEU A 846 -21.01 19.83 21.29
CA LEU A 846 -20.04 19.32 22.25
C LEU A 846 -18.62 19.75 21.91
N ARG A 847 -18.23 19.60 20.64
CA ARG A 847 -16.90 20.00 20.14
C ARG A 847 -16.64 21.48 20.36
N LYS A 848 -17.59 22.36 20.00
CA LYS A 848 -17.45 23.81 20.19
C LYS A 848 -17.47 24.24 21.65
N SER A 849 -18.22 23.53 22.50
CA SER A 849 -18.20 23.74 23.94
C SER A 849 -16.83 23.38 24.55
N ASP A 850 -16.21 22.29 24.11
CA ASP A 850 -14.88 21.88 24.59
C ASP A 850 -13.76 22.80 24.07
N GLU A 851 -13.90 23.33 22.84
CA GLU A 851 -13.05 24.40 22.34
C GLU A 851 -13.11 25.65 23.25
N LEU A 852 -14.31 26.05 23.70
CA LEU A 852 -14.47 27.18 24.62
C LEU A 852 -13.88 26.91 26.02
N LYS A 853 -14.01 25.68 26.54
CA LYS A 853 -13.38 25.28 27.83
C LYS A 853 -11.85 25.28 27.73
N SER A 854 -11.30 24.86 26.60
CA SER A 854 -9.84 24.87 26.37
C SER A 854 -9.27 26.28 26.20
N MET A 855 -10.08 27.25 25.75
CA MET A 855 -9.70 28.66 25.67
C MET A 855 -9.76 29.41 27.02
N LYS A 856 -10.47 28.89 28.03
CA LYS A 856 -10.55 29.49 29.38
C LYS A 856 -9.63 28.76 30.37
N LEU A 857 -8.32 28.93 30.23
CA LEU A 857 -7.34 28.83 31.33
C LEU A 857 -5.97 29.41 30.89
N PRO A 858 -5.57 30.56 31.46
CA PRO A 858 -4.19 30.78 31.85
C PRO A 858 -4.06 30.59 33.38
N ASP A 859 -3.15 29.72 33.79
CA ASP A 859 -2.77 29.40 35.18
C ASP A 859 -2.07 30.55 35.94
N SER A 860 -2.40 31.81 35.67
CA SER A 860 -1.69 32.98 36.23
C SER A 860 -2.46 33.80 37.27
N VAL A 861 -3.49 33.24 37.91
CA VAL A 861 -4.08 33.84 39.14
C VAL A 861 -4.51 32.75 40.15
N ARG A 862 -3.54 32.12 40.80
CA ARG A 862 -3.69 31.63 42.18
C ARG A 862 -2.85 32.51 43.08
N ILE A 863 -3.45 33.55 43.63
CA ILE A 863 -2.89 34.29 44.76
C ILE A 863 -3.39 33.59 46.03
N THR A 864 -2.43 33.28 46.88
CA THR A 864 -2.56 32.83 48.28
C THR A 864 -3.58 33.64 49.08
N GLU A 865 -4.59 32.98 49.63
CA GLU A 865 -4.87 32.75 51.07
C GLU A 865 -6.09 31.84 51.24
#